data_AF-A0A4R7Q1C1-F1
#
_entry.id   AF-A0A4R7Q1C1-F1
#
_cell.length_a   1.000
_cell.length_b   1.000
_cell.length_c   1.000
_cell.angle_alpha   90.00
_cell.angle_beta   90.00
_cell.angle_gamma   90.00
#
_symmetry.space_group_name_H-M   'P 1'
#
loop_
_entity.id
_entity.type
_entity.pdbx_description
1 polymer ?
#
loop_
_entity_poly.entity_id
_entity_poly.type
_entity_poly.pdbx_seq_one_letter_code
_entity_poly.pdbx_strand_id
1 'polypeptide(L)'
;MRTNPEHIAQYTCNRRDFITKIALGSIALSLPAAALSCASDPEFEGAGKVPYKVWEELLHYLKTSPDHLQGQMEVLILEADPEKMFDFVKNQLLLIPTEISKIGKSNALKWGWKYALRSGMATVQEKAELLTYMYQKAGFNARIVHEHTKIKPEETIKFFLRDINRPFEPKISEKQMNRWADELGYSGYTEFNGKGVDNDSNLAHQLGEKIWNDLNLPSNYNYRTFDFRWDNTSTPTVELKHEGKIFYAHLCDPDVPFGSLRDKNNTITAAKKPIENLDKVQIVLTYRDSITPENEQVLIDHEWLAKDLVGRQLNIMFLDNLIPEVRRVTPIQSIRTFTPAFALQAIGEDATYMESHSKLVDPITLGGRRITLPKGNLSAKINGVAIKAKTDKNLQSRIKYLDAVAKPVGYPKVKLSVSPRDEQGEIVEGLSAKDFLITDGGQPVSALLESNQKIPRILILSDASMSMPAEYRGDQMDAFVTNLQDRIKVNYPDAIITHWITPSSLYTWLLKASNTDADLVIFATDGHNDDNYHPNNEASYKNGPPAIILNVIATENKSVVNTFNHMATITDGMHILANDPKKTIEAIISYLEKIEIHPYTFSYFSTAKTEQRHVTIAIDNNRLNASCNYQFSNMAQLGPRIIGVYLKLKYANQPTVKRVLAGWENDIHRKGDITDALAKEVNDFMLGSTQLYFEGNGPTYAAAVTDLLNYKLSTRDWGELFIDNKPIEAREVYEKGQLSISGSVLNLIGPLYDIASQKSLTYANGLKIGMQTLKPGFITSKAMSQFDYFPTSQYTTIGTSPLAAFKTTMYKTSQLAIREYELFEDSTFKQLADKSWINLSDARESKWLDSINKDDLLYWRERIYRNSKYKIFDSSASSKAFWNIDGKTGEVYGMLPNGSGGGSSELPYDTSGAEPYLEALGALMKVLGRLKALHPIGSHALAIVAIYGITLVKLYAIVSETILLMDASGMDAKIRTQLKQFACEVAVETVGFKSNKIAWGLNKIIGDIDMEAMGCNG
;
A
#
# COMPACT_ATOMS: atom_id res chain seq x y z
N MET A 1 -5.86 -62.21 20.42
CA MET A 1 -5.43 -62.88 19.18
C MET A 1 -4.47 -61.97 18.46
N ARG A 2 -3.29 -62.49 18.08
CA ARG A 2 -2.16 -61.75 17.52
C ARG A 2 -2.53 -61.18 16.14
N THR A 3 -2.45 -59.86 15.98
CA THR A 3 -2.38 -59.20 14.67
C THR A 3 -0.93 -58.78 14.40
N ASN A 4 -0.52 -59.05 13.18
CA ASN A 4 0.82 -58.96 12.63
C ASN A 4 1.28 -57.49 12.52
N PRO A 5 2.52 -57.12 12.89
CA PRO A 5 3.08 -55.81 12.62
C PRO A 5 3.64 -55.80 11.19
N GLU A 6 2.81 -55.46 10.20
CA GLU A 6 3.33 -55.08 8.89
C GLU A 6 3.77 -53.61 8.95
N HIS A 7 5.06 -53.42 8.71
CA HIS A 7 5.73 -52.15 8.53
C HIS A 7 5.02 -51.30 7.46
N ILE A 8 4.16 -50.37 7.88
CA ILE A 8 3.86 -49.19 7.07
C ILE A 8 5.13 -48.33 7.13
N ALA A 9 5.94 -48.40 6.09
CA ALA A 9 7.02 -47.44 5.90
C ALA A 9 6.38 -46.04 5.82
N GLN A 10 6.45 -45.28 6.91
CA GLN A 10 6.10 -43.86 6.91
C GLN A 10 7.10 -43.15 6.01
N TYR A 11 6.66 -42.80 4.81
CA TYR A 11 7.39 -41.87 3.96
C TYR A 11 7.40 -40.51 4.66
N THR A 12 8.58 -40.01 5.01
CA THR A 12 8.76 -38.66 5.55
C THR A 12 8.84 -37.67 4.40
N CYS A 13 7.76 -36.89 4.20
CA CYS A 13 7.75 -35.84 3.19
C CYS A 13 8.59 -34.66 3.70
N ASN A 14 9.86 -34.57 3.26
CA ASN A 14 10.72 -33.44 3.61
C ASN A 14 10.25 -32.15 2.90
N ARG A 15 10.68 -30.98 3.42
CA ARG A 15 10.30 -29.65 2.90
C ARG A 15 10.51 -29.49 1.38
N ARG A 16 11.60 -30.05 0.84
CA ARG A 16 11.94 -29.95 -0.59
C ARG A 16 10.98 -30.77 -1.45
N ASP A 17 10.69 -32.00 -1.06
CA ASP A 17 9.76 -32.88 -1.77
C ASP A 17 8.34 -32.31 -1.74
N PHE A 18 7.93 -31.75 -0.60
CA PHE A 18 6.63 -31.10 -0.43
C PHE A 18 6.48 -29.87 -1.33
N ILE A 19 7.45 -28.95 -1.32
CA ILE A 19 7.46 -27.75 -2.18
C ILE A 19 7.45 -28.15 -3.65
N THR A 20 8.32 -29.08 -4.04
CA THR A 20 8.48 -29.48 -5.44
C THR A 20 7.16 -30.05 -5.98
N LYS A 21 6.49 -30.90 -5.20
CA LYS A 21 5.25 -31.55 -5.62
C LYS A 21 4.03 -30.59 -5.61
N ILE A 22 3.94 -29.65 -4.67
CA ILE A 22 2.80 -28.70 -4.58
C ILE A 22 2.98 -27.48 -5.49
N ALA A 23 4.20 -26.94 -5.58
CA ALA A 23 4.48 -25.78 -6.42
C ALA A 23 4.29 -26.09 -7.91
N LEU A 24 4.48 -27.35 -8.33
CA LEU A 24 4.20 -27.81 -9.69
C LEU A 24 2.70 -28.09 -9.92
N GLY A 25 1.98 -28.64 -8.94
CA GLY A 25 0.52 -28.83 -9.01
C GLY A 25 -0.29 -27.53 -9.07
N SER A 26 0.26 -26.41 -8.57
CA SER A 26 -0.38 -25.08 -8.64
C SER A 26 -0.29 -24.39 -10.01
N ILE A 27 0.45 -24.96 -10.98
CA ILE A 27 0.74 -24.35 -12.29
C ILE A 27 -0.19 -24.88 -13.41
N ALA A 28 -0.94 -25.96 -13.21
CA ALA A 28 -1.74 -26.59 -14.25
C ALA A 28 -3.17 -26.00 -14.32
N LEU A 29 -3.35 -24.91 -15.07
CA LEU A 29 -4.64 -24.51 -15.64
C LEU A 29 -4.59 -24.68 -17.16
N SER A 30 -4.52 -25.92 -17.65
CA SER A 30 -4.91 -26.25 -19.02
C SER A 30 -4.91 -27.77 -19.27
N LEU A 31 -6.07 -28.29 -19.72
CA LEU A 31 -6.36 -29.56 -20.42
C LEU A 31 -7.14 -30.66 -19.64
N PRO A 32 -7.96 -31.47 -20.35
CA PRO A 32 -9.17 -32.08 -19.80
C PRO A 32 -8.94 -33.41 -19.08
N ALA A 33 -9.83 -33.69 -18.14
CA ALA A 33 -9.88 -34.89 -17.32
C ALA A 33 -10.19 -36.15 -18.14
N ALA A 34 -9.24 -37.09 -18.20
CA ALA A 34 -9.53 -38.50 -18.45
C ALA A 34 -8.37 -39.39 -17.97
N ALA A 35 -8.51 -39.97 -16.77
CA ALA A 35 -8.13 -41.34 -16.44
C ALA A 35 -8.27 -41.56 -14.91
N LEU A 36 -9.41 -42.11 -14.49
CA LEU A 36 -9.59 -42.62 -13.13
C LEU A 36 -9.07 -44.07 -13.06
N SER A 37 -8.15 -44.35 -12.15
CA SER A 37 -7.90 -45.70 -11.65
C SER A 37 -8.25 -45.75 -10.15
N CYS A 38 -8.95 -46.80 -9.74
CA CYS A 38 -9.50 -46.96 -8.40
C CYS A 38 -8.39 -47.01 -7.32
N ALA A 39 -8.37 -46.02 -6.44
CA ALA A 39 -7.59 -46.03 -5.20
C ALA A 39 -8.52 -46.12 -3.99
N SER A 40 -8.15 -46.93 -3.00
CA SER A 40 -8.79 -47.03 -1.68
C SER A 40 -9.03 -45.66 -1.03
N ASP A 41 -10.12 -45.54 -0.29
CA ASP A 41 -10.62 -44.29 0.28
C ASP A 41 -9.58 -43.54 1.14
N PRO A 42 -9.48 -42.21 1.03
CA PRO A 42 -8.63 -41.39 1.88
C PRO A 42 -9.17 -41.31 3.32
N GLU A 43 -8.27 -41.09 4.29
CA GLU A 43 -8.65 -40.81 5.69
C GLU A 43 -9.41 -39.48 5.85
N PHE A 44 -9.13 -38.51 4.98
CA PHE A 44 -9.86 -37.25 4.86
C PHE A 44 -10.00 -36.88 3.38
N GLU A 45 -11.23 -36.59 2.95
CA GLU A 45 -11.54 -36.10 1.60
C GLU A 45 -12.01 -34.65 1.68
N GLY A 46 -11.39 -33.79 0.87
CA GLY A 46 -11.73 -32.37 0.80
C GLY A 46 -13.13 -32.18 0.23
N ALA A 47 -13.81 -31.13 0.67
CA ALA A 47 -15.07 -30.74 0.06
C ALA A 47 -14.78 -29.98 -1.24
N GLY A 48 -15.53 -30.25 -2.31
CA GLY A 48 -15.52 -29.42 -3.52
C GLY A 48 -14.84 -30.04 -4.74
N LYS A 49 -14.41 -29.16 -5.65
CA LYS A 49 -13.80 -29.52 -6.93
C LYS A 49 -12.31 -29.28 -6.91
N VAL A 50 -11.58 -30.01 -7.74
CA VAL A 50 -10.15 -29.74 -7.97
C VAL A 50 -10.00 -28.29 -8.51
N PRO A 51 -9.06 -27.47 -8.00
CA PRO A 51 -7.99 -27.82 -7.06
C PRO A 51 -8.34 -27.62 -5.57
N TYR A 52 -9.50 -27.03 -5.24
CA TYR A 52 -9.91 -26.70 -3.88
C TYR A 52 -10.00 -27.91 -2.95
N LYS A 53 -10.55 -29.02 -3.46
CA LYS A 53 -10.56 -30.32 -2.78
C LYS A 53 -9.16 -30.69 -2.26
N VAL A 54 -8.17 -30.68 -3.16
CA VAL A 54 -6.78 -31.05 -2.85
C VAL A 54 -6.16 -30.09 -1.84
N TRP A 55 -6.46 -28.79 -1.94
CA TRP A 55 -5.96 -27.79 -1.01
C TRP A 55 -6.50 -27.96 0.42
N GLU A 56 -7.77 -28.35 0.58
CA GLU A 56 -8.34 -28.66 1.90
C GLU A 56 -7.68 -29.90 2.52
N GLU A 57 -7.45 -30.95 1.71
CA GLU A 57 -6.77 -32.15 2.18
C GLU A 57 -5.32 -31.85 2.57
N LEU A 58 -4.60 -31.07 1.75
CA LEU A 58 -3.25 -30.60 2.08
C LEU A 58 -3.22 -29.82 3.40
N LEU A 59 -4.17 -28.90 3.59
CA LEU A 59 -4.29 -28.14 4.83
C LEU A 59 -4.54 -29.05 6.04
N HIS A 60 -5.38 -30.08 5.89
CA HIS A 60 -5.62 -31.07 6.93
C HIS A 60 -4.33 -31.79 7.34
N TYR A 61 -3.58 -32.35 6.39
CA TYR A 61 -2.35 -33.08 6.69
C TYR A 61 -1.21 -32.17 7.16
N LEU A 62 -1.14 -30.93 6.71
CA LEU A 62 -0.16 -29.94 7.20
C LEU A 62 -0.26 -29.71 8.71
N LYS A 63 -1.48 -29.72 9.27
CA LYS A 63 -1.71 -29.57 10.71
C LYS A 63 -1.07 -30.67 11.55
N THR A 64 -0.76 -31.82 10.95
CA THR A 64 -0.10 -32.95 11.62
C THR A 64 1.42 -32.79 11.74
N SER A 65 2.02 -31.83 11.03
CA SER A 65 3.46 -31.59 11.04
C SER A 65 3.94 -31.14 12.43
N PRO A 66 5.11 -31.61 12.92
CA PRO A 66 5.68 -31.16 14.20
C PRO A 66 5.93 -29.64 14.27
N ASP A 67 6.21 -28.99 13.14
CA ASP A 67 6.38 -27.53 13.06
C ASP A 67 5.06 -26.74 12.92
N HIS A 68 3.91 -27.41 12.83
CA HIS A 68 2.58 -26.78 12.84
C HIS A 68 2.04 -26.66 14.29
N LEU A 69 2.60 -25.74 15.07
CA LEU A 69 2.37 -25.64 16.52
C LEU A 69 0.91 -25.44 16.93
N GLN A 70 0.12 -24.71 16.15
CA GLN A 70 -1.31 -24.57 16.42
C GLN A 70 -2.07 -25.91 16.29
N GLY A 71 -1.68 -26.74 15.32
CA GLY A 71 -2.27 -28.05 15.10
C GLY A 71 -1.91 -29.02 16.23
N GLN A 72 -0.64 -29.00 16.66
CA GLN A 72 -0.18 -29.75 17.83
C GLN A 72 -0.94 -29.34 19.10
N MET A 73 -1.16 -28.04 19.32
CA MET A 73 -1.97 -27.54 20.44
C MET A 73 -3.40 -28.08 20.38
N GLU A 74 -4.06 -28.02 19.22
CA GLU A 74 -5.43 -28.50 19.01
C GLU A 74 -5.56 -30.01 19.33
N VAL A 75 -4.60 -30.83 18.88
CA VAL A 75 -4.55 -32.27 19.18
C VAL A 75 -4.37 -32.51 20.68
N LEU A 76 -3.45 -31.81 21.33
CA LEU A 76 -3.18 -31.99 22.76
C LEU A 76 -4.36 -31.58 23.65
N ILE A 77 -5.11 -30.54 23.27
CA ILE A 77 -6.35 -30.15 23.96
C ILE A 77 -7.38 -31.27 23.90
N LEU A 78 -7.52 -31.94 22.75
CA LEU A 78 -8.46 -33.06 22.56
C LEU A 78 -8.02 -34.31 23.33
N GLU A 79 -6.71 -34.59 23.40
CA GLU A 79 -6.18 -35.71 24.20
C GLU A 79 -6.36 -35.51 25.71
N ALA A 80 -6.51 -34.26 26.16
CA ALA A 80 -6.71 -33.88 27.56
C ALA A 80 -5.61 -34.41 28.53
N ASP A 81 -4.36 -34.54 28.06
CA ASP A 81 -3.21 -34.92 28.89
C ASP A 81 -2.44 -33.68 29.41
N PRO A 82 -2.50 -33.37 30.71
CA PRO A 82 -1.94 -32.13 31.23
C PRO A 82 -0.40 -32.08 31.20
N GLU A 83 0.27 -33.24 31.28
CA GLU A 83 1.73 -33.33 31.25
C GLU A 83 2.25 -33.09 29.84
N LYS A 84 1.62 -33.71 28.83
CA LYS A 84 1.98 -33.46 27.42
C LYS A 84 1.77 -32.00 27.00
N MET A 85 0.69 -31.36 27.45
CA MET A 85 0.47 -29.93 27.19
C MET A 85 1.58 -29.07 27.82
N PHE A 86 2.00 -29.39 29.05
CA PHE A 86 3.11 -28.72 29.72
C PHE A 86 4.42 -28.88 28.94
N ASP A 87 4.76 -30.11 28.56
CA ASP A 87 5.98 -30.39 27.82
C ASP A 87 6.00 -29.72 26.45
N PHE A 88 4.85 -29.68 25.76
CA PHE A 88 4.70 -28.92 24.52
C PHE A 88 5.02 -27.44 24.73
N VAL A 89 4.36 -26.76 25.67
CA VAL A 89 4.58 -25.31 25.88
C VAL A 89 5.99 -25.01 26.39
N LYS A 90 6.53 -25.85 27.29
CA LYS A 90 7.88 -25.67 27.83
C LYS A 90 8.94 -25.89 26.76
N ASN A 91 8.85 -26.97 25.98
CA ASN A 91 9.94 -27.43 25.11
C ASN A 91 9.78 -26.98 23.65
N GLN A 92 8.55 -26.91 23.15
CA GLN A 92 8.26 -26.54 21.76
C GLN A 92 8.08 -25.05 21.55
N LEU A 93 8.36 -24.17 22.52
CA LEU A 93 8.42 -22.71 22.33
C LEU A 93 9.72 -22.16 22.87
N LEU A 94 10.53 -21.49 22.05
CA LEU A 94 11.77 -20.85 22.52
C LEU A 94 11.43 -19.67 23.40
N LEU A 95 12.15 -19.53 24.53
CA LEU A 95 11.99 -18.37 25.38
C LEU A 95 12.70 -17.17 24.75
N ILE A 96 12.01 -16.04 24.64
CA ILE A 96 12.60 -14.77 24.18
C ILE A 96 12.45 -13.68 25.26
N PRO A 97 13.40 -12.73 25.33
CA PRO A 97 13.29 -11.60 26.23
C PRO A 97 12.31 -10.55 25.70
N THR A 98 11.83 -9.70 26.59
CA THR A 98 10.92 -8.60 26.22
C THR A 98 11.68 -7.36 25.76
N GLU A 99 12.94 -7.22 26.15
CA GLU A 99 13.81 -6.08 25.83
C GLU A 99 15.09 -6.54 25.10
N ILE A 100 15.71 -5.63 24.35
CA ILE A 100 16.86 -5.95 23.48
C ILE A 100 18.17 -6.23 24.25
N SER A 101 18.34 -5.67 25.45
CA SER A 101 19.60 -5.72 26.21
C SER A 101 19.47 -6.40 27.57
N LYS A 102 18.29 -6.93 27.91
CA LYS A 102 18.01 -7.64 29.16
C LYS A 102 16.74 -8.46 29.01
N ILE A 103 16.50 -9.40 29.90
CA ILE A 103 15.29 -10.25 29.90
C ILE A 103 14.00 -9.41 29.97
N GLY A 104 14.03 -8.34 30.77
CA GLY A 104 12.88 -7.48 31.06
C GLY A 104 11.99 -8.06 32.16
N LYS A 105 10.74 -7.59 32.27
CA LYS A 105 9.81 -8.07 33.29
C LYS A 105 9.23 -9.42 32.88
N SER A 106 9.19 -10.38 33.80
CA SER A 106 8.72 -11.74 33.53
C SER A 106 7.22 -11.81 33.22
N ASN A 107 6.42 -10.86 33.72
CA ASN A 107 4.98 -10.77 33.45
C ASN A 107 4.60 -9.90 32.23
N ALA A 108 5.57 -9.56 31.37
CA ALA A 108 5.33 -8.76 30.17
C ALA A 108 5.15 -9.64 28.92
N LEU A 109 4.22 -9.21 28.06
CA LEU A 109 3.91 -9.80 26.77
C LEU A 109 4.75 -9.15 25.68
N LYS A 110 5.01 -9.88 24.58
CA LYS A 110 5.62 -9.32 23.37
C LYS A 110 4.55 -9.04 22.32
N TRP A 111 3.83 -10.06 21.89
CA TRP A 111 2.81 -10.01 20.83
C TRP A 111 1.58 -10.89 21.10
N GLY A 112 1.60 -11.68 22.18
CA GLY A 112 0.52 -12.58 22.58
C GLY A 112 0.78 -14.03 22.16
N TRP A 113 0.15 -14.95 22.88
CA TRP A 113 0.38 -16.38 22.73
C TRP A 113 -0.05 -16.95 21.36
N LYS A 114 -1.03 -16.33 20.69
CA LYS A 114 -1.41 -16.72 19.31
C LYS A 114 -0.22 -16.55 18.35
N TYR A 115 0.50 -15.43 18.47
CA TYR A 115 1.71 -15.22 17.68
C TYR A 115 2.87 -16.12 18.12
N ALA A 116 2.91 -16.50 19.40
CA ALA A 116 3.89 -17.47 19.89
C ALA A 116 3.76 -18.84 19.20
N LEU A 117 2.53 -19.30 18.94
CA LEU A 117 2.30 -20.51 18.13
C LEU A 117 2.71 -20.32 16.68
N ARG A 118 2.51 -19.12 16.12
CA ARG A 118 2.91 -18.81 14.74
C ARG A 118 4.43 -18.84 14.54
N SER A 119 5.19 -18.21 15.44
CA SER A 119 6.65 -18.08 15.32
C SER A 119 7.44 -19.17 16.06
N GLY A 120 6.80 -19.85 17.00
CA GLY A 120 7.44 -20.78 17.92
C GLY A 120 8.35 -20.10 18.96
N MET A 121 8.15 -18.81 19.23
CA MET A 121 8.89 -18.06 20.23
C MET A 121 7.93 -17.31 21.16
N ALA A 122 8.22 -17.31 22.45
CA ALA A 122 7.34 -16.76 23.47
C ALA A 122 8.13 -16.15 24.64
N THR A 123 7.58 -15.12 25.25
CA THR A 123 7.92 -14.72 26.62
C THR A 123 7.41 -15.78 27.61
N VAL A 124 7.93 -15.77 28.84
CA VAL A 124 7.45 -16.69 29.88
C VAL A 124 5.97 -16.43 30.23
N GLN A 125 5.52 -15.18 30.17
CA GLN A 125 4.11 -14.83 30.35
C GLN A 125 3.23 -15.39 29.23
N GLU A 126 3.63 -15.28 27.95
CA GLU A 126 2.88 -15.85 26.82
C GLU A 126 2.81 -17.39 26.90
N LYS A 127 3.88 -18.05 27.37
CA LYS A 127 3.83 -19.49 27.67
C LYS A 127 2.79 -19.81 28.74
N ALA A 128 2.75 -19.04 29.84
CA ALA A 128 1.79 -19.25 30.92
C ALA A 128 0.34 -19.05 30.46
N GLU A 129 0.10 -18.04 29.62
CA GLU A 129 -1.21 -17.79 29.02
C GLU A 129 -1.64 -18.91 28.07
N LEU A 130 -0.73 -19.38 27.21
CA LEU A 130 -1.00 -20.51 26.32
C LEU A 130 -1.36 -21.77 27.12
N LEU A 131 -0.54 -22.15 28.10
CA LEU A 131 -0.78 -23.37 28.87
C LEU A 131 -2.08 -23.28 29.68
N THR A 132 -2.36 -22.12 30.26
CA THR A 132 -3.63 -21.87 30.96
C THR A 132 -4.82 -22.01 30.01
N TYR A 133 -4.73 -21.44 28.80
CA TYR A 133 -5.76 -21.60 27.76
C TYR A 133 -5.96 -23.07 27.38
N MET A 134 -4.88 -23.82 27.15
CA MET A 134 -4.94 -25.24 26.80
C MET A 134 -5.62 -26.06 27.91
N TYR A 135 -5.21 -25.87 29.17
CA TYR A 135 -5.83 -26.56 30.30
C TYR A 135 -7.31 -26.25 30.46
N GLN A 136 -7.70 -24.97 30.36
CA GLN A 136 -9.09 -24.57 30.47
C GLN A 136 -9.95 -25.14 29.33
N LYS A 137 -9.41 -25.16 28.09
CA LYS A 137 -10.10 -25.75 26.94
C LYS A 137 -10.23 -27.27 27.02
N ALA A 138 -9.28 -27.94 27.66
CA ALA A 138 -9.37 -29.37 27.97
C ALA A 138 -10.25 -29.68 29.19
N GLY A 139 -10.87 -28.68 29.81
CA GLY A 139 -11.81 -28.86 30.93
C GLY A 139 -11.19 -28.82 32.32
N PHE A 140 -9.90 -28.47 32.45
CA PHE A 140 -9.24 -28.34 33.74
C PHE A 140 -9.41 -26.94 34.35
N ASN A 141 -9.43 -26.88 35.68
CA ASN A 141 -9.36 -25.60 36.40
C ASN A 141 -7.89 -25.20 36.55
N ALA A 142 -7.47 -24.23 35.74
CA ALA A 142 -6.12 -23.69 35.75
C ALA A 142 -6.10 -22.16 35.83
N ARG A 143 -5.07 -21.61 36.47
CA ARG A 143 -4.83 -20.17 36.57
C ARG A 143 -3.33 -19.87 36.64
N ILE A 144 -2.96 -18.68 36.19
CA ILE A 144 -1.58 -18.19 36.33
C ILE A 144 -1.37 -17.72 37.78
N VAL A 145 -0.22 -18.09 38.34
CA VAL A 145 0.30 -17.64 39.64
C VAL A 145 1.74 -17.17 39.48
N HIS A 146 2.27 -16.47 40.48
CA HIS A 146 3.66 -16.02 40.51
C HIS A 146 4.45 -16.82 41.53
N GLU A 147 5.52 -17.45 41.07
CA GLU A 147 6.51 -18.14 41.91
C GLU A 147 7.63 -17.16 42.29
N HIS A 148 7.91 -17.11 43.60
CA HIS A 148 9.08 -16.41 44.13
C HIS A 148 10.29 -17.33 44.09
N THR A 149 11.23 -17.04 43.20
CA THR A 149 12.39 -17.89 42.91
C THR A 149 13.69 -17.27 43.43
N LYS A 150 14.81 -18.00 43.27
CA LYS A 150 16.17 -17.53 43.58
C LYS A 150 17.14 -17.84 42.44
N ILE A 151 16.68 -17.64 41.20
CA ILE A 151 17.42 -17.90 39.98
C ILE A 151 18.57 -16.90 39.86
N LYS A 152 19.78 -17.41 39.66
CA LYS A 152 20.97 -16.60 39.41
C LYS A 152 21.18 -16.36 37.90
N PRO A 153 21.84 -15.25 37.50
CA PRO A 153 22.06 -14.94 36.08
C PRO A 153 22.70 -16.07 35.27
N GLU A 154 23.69 -16.76 35.83
CA GLU A 154 24.38 -17.89 35.19
C GLU A 154 23.46 -19.08 34.90
N GLU A 155 22.43 -19.29 35.72
CA GLU A 155 21.43 -20.35 35.51
C GLU A 155 20.45 -19.99 34.40
N THR A 156 20.16 -18.71 34.19
CA THR A 156 19.17 -18.28 33.18
C THR A 156 19.61 -18.52 31.75
N ILE A 157 20.92 -18.61 31.50
CA ILE A 157 21.49 -18.78 30.15
C ILE A 157 20.89 -20.02 29.48
N LYS A 158 20.76 -21.13 30.22
CA LYS A 158 20.20 -22.40 29.71
C LYS A 158 18.70 -22.31 29.37
N PHE A 159 17.98 -21.30 29.86
CA PHE A 159 16.56 -21.11 29.52
C PHE A 159 16.38 -20.63 28.09
N PHE A 160 17.36 -19.88 27.57
CA PHE A 160 17.35 -19.27 26.24
C PHE A 160 18.19 -20.07 25.24
N LEU A 161 19.37 -20.53 25.66
CA LEU A 161 20.35 -21.17 24.78
C LEU A 161 20.15 -22.70 24.77
N ARG A 162 19.29 -23.16 23.87
CA ARG A 162 18.99 -24.58 23.68
C ARG A 162 18.72 -24.90 22.23
N ASP A 163 18.94 -26.15 21.87
CA ASP A 163 18.60 -26.67 20.55
C ASP A 163 17.09 -26.82 20.42
N ILE A 164 16.60 -26.78 19.19
CA ILE A 164 15.19 -27.03 18.90
C ILE A 164 15.03 -27.91 17.68
N ASN A 165 14.25 -28.98 17.83
CA ASN A 165 13.93 -29.90 16.75
C ASN A 165 12.44 -29.84 16.45
N ARG A 166 12.10 -29.21 15.33
CA ARG A 166 10.72 -29.12 14.80
C ARG A 166 10.78 -29.35 13.29
N PRO A 167 10.92 -30.61 12.85
CA PRO A 167 11.02 -30.88 11.43
C PRO A 167 9.67 -30.59 10.76
N PHE A 168 9.72 -30.11 9.52
CA PHE A 168 8.55 -30.04 8.66
C PHE A 168 8.33 -31.44 8.07
N GLU A 169 7.42 -32.20 8.68
CA GLU A 169 7.14 -33.60 8.37
C GLU A 169 5.63 -33.88 8.52
N PRO A 170 4.78 -33.33 7.63
CA PRO A 170 3.37 -33.68 7.63
C PRO A 170 3.19 -35.18 7.30
N LYS A 171 2.24 -35.84 7.97
CA LYS A 171 1.97 -37.28 7.84
C LYS A 171 1.24 -37.61 6.53
N ILE A 172 1.93 -37.51 5.39
CA ILE A 172 1.35 -37.71 4.05
C ILE A 172 1.96 -38.97 3.42
N SER A 173 1.10 -39.90 2.97
CA SER A 173 1.57 -41.09 2.25
C SER A 173 1.95 -40.77 0.80
N GLU A 174 2.89 -41.53 0.22
CA GLU A 174 3.27 -41.40 -1.19
C GLU A 174 2.07 -41.60 -2.13
N LYS A 175 1.17 -42.53 -1.80
CA LYS A 175 -0.07 -42.78 -2.53
C LYS A 175 -0.98 -41.55 -2.55
N GLN A 176 -1.13 -40.88 -1.41
CA GLN A 176 -1.92 -39.64 -1.28
C GLN A 176 -1.32 -38.52 -2.14
N MET A 177 0.01 -38.41 -2.12
CA MET A 177 0.73 -37.42 -2.92
C MET A 177 0.60 -37.66 -4.43
N ASN A 178 0.67 -38.91 -4.87
CA ASN A 178 0.47 -39.29 -6.28
C ASN A 178 -0.96 -39.02 -6.72
N ARG A 179 -1.96 -39.32 -5.87
CA ARG A 179 -3.35 -38.97 -6.14
C ARG A 179 -3.53 -37.46 -6.35
N TRP A 180 -2.96 -36.64 -5.49
CA TRP A 180 -3.04 -35.18 -5.66
C TRP A 180 -2.36 -34.70 -6.94
N ALA A 181 -1.21 -35.28 -7.30
CA ALA A 181 -0.54 -34.97 -8.55
C ALA A 181 -1.42 -35.31 -9.76
N ASP A 182 -2.03 -36.50 -9.76
CA ASP A 182 -2.96 -36.95 -10.81
C ASP A 182 -4.21 -36.06 -10.88
N GLU A 183 -4.85 -35.76 -9.74
CA GLU A 183 -6.04 -34.90 -9.65
C GLU A 183 -5.73 -33.48 -10.16
N LEU A 184 -4.54 -32.94 -9.86
CA LEU A 184 -4.08 -31.63 -10.34
C LEU A 184 -3.57 -31.67 -11.80
N GLY A 185 -3.64 -32.81 -12.49
CA GLY A 185 -3.29 -32.95 -13.91
C GLY A 185 -1.80 -33.08 -14.20
N TYR A 186 -0.99 -33.55 -13.24
CA TYR A 186 0.45 -33.70 -13.39
C TYR A 186 0.85 -35.16 -13.69
N SER A 187 0.84 -35.55 -14.98
CA SER A 187 1.39 -36.84 -15.44
C SER A 187 2.76 -36.64 -16.10
N GLY A 188 3.86 -36.79 -15.35
CA GLY A 188 5.21 -36.73 -15.93
C GLY A 188 6.22 -36.00 -15.04
N TYR A 189 6.80 -36.74 -14.10
CA TYR A 189 7.90 -36.27 -13.26
C TYR A 189 9.18 -36.12 -14.11
N THR A 190 9.68 -34.89 -14.25
CA THR A 190 11.11 -34.67 -14.51
C THR A 190 11.70 -34.07 -13.26
N GLU A 191 12.74 -34.73 -12.71
CA GLU A 191 13.47 -34.27 -11.53
C GLU A 191 13.89 -32.81 -11.70
N PHE A 192 13.23 -31.92 -10.97
CA PHE A 192 13.64 -30.54 -10.93
C PHE A 192 14.91 -30.44 -10.06
N ASN A 193 16.06 -30.27 -10.72
CA ASN A 193 17.35 -29.94 -10.10
C ASN A 193 17.34 -28.47 -9.60
N GLY A 194 16.49 -28.16 -8.63
CA GLY A 194 16.57 -26.91 -7.88
C GLY A 194 17.77 -26.95 -6.94
N LYS A 195 18.69 -25.99 -7.08
CA LYS A 195 19.75 -25.75 -6.09
C LYS A 195 19.08 -25.52 -4.72
N GLY A 196 19.38 -26.37 -3.75
CA GLY A 196 18.64 -26.47 -2.50
C GLY A 196 19.02 -25.43 -1.44
N VAL A 197 18.10 -25.26 -0.48
CA VAL A 197 18.14 -24.41 0.73
C VAL A 197 19.44 -24.53 1.56
N ASP A 198 20.18 -25.63 1.43
CA ASP A 198 21.47 -25.81 2.10
C ASP A 198 22.59 -24.92 1.52
N ASN A 199 22.45 -24.47 0.26
CA ASN A 199 23.39 -23.50 -0.33
C ASN A 199 23.20 -22.09 0.26
N ASP A 200 21.98 -21.74 0.66
CA ASP A 200 21.62 -20.40 1.15
C ASP A 200 22.35 -20.07 2.46
N SER A 201 22.47 -21.04 3.37
CA SER A 201 23.13 -20.87 4.67
C SER A 201 24.64 -20.66 4.53
N ASN A 202 25.29 -21.43 3.64
CA ASN A 202 26.71 -21.28 3.36
C ASN A 202 27.01 -19.95 2.65
N LEU A 203 26.19 -19.58 1.66
CA LEU A 203 26.35 -18.31 0.95
C LEU A 203 26.11 -17.10 1.88
N ALA A 204 25.11 -17.19 2.76
CA ALA A 204 24.86 -16.17 3.77
C ALA A 204 26.02 -16.04 4.77
N HIS A 205 26.63 -17.15 5.18
CA HIS A 205 27.81 -17.15 6.04
C HIS A 205 29.00 -16.47 5.34
N GLN A 206 29.28 -16.83 4.08
CA GLN A 206 30.34 -16.21 3.28
C GLN A 206 30.13 -14.70 3.09
N LEU A 207 28.88 -14.28 2.82
CA LEU A 207 28.53 -12.86 2.74
C LEU A 207 28.78 -12.16 4.08
N GLY A 208 28.32 -12.75 5.18
CA GLY A 208 28.51 -12.22 6.53
C GLY A 208 29.99 -12.08 6.90
N GLU A 209 30.83 -13.08 6.58
CA GLU A 209 32.28 -13.02 6.81
C GLU A 209 32.94 -11.92 5.97
N LYS A 210 32.55 -11.78 4.70
CA LYS A 210 33.07 -10.72 3.83
C LYS A 210 32.73 -9.33 4.40
N ILE A 211 31.46 -9.11 4.78
CA ILE A 211 31.02 -7.85 5.42
C ILE A 211 31.79 -7.60 6.72
N TRP A 212 31.97 -8.62 7.55
CA TRP A 212 32.73 -8.50 8.81
C TRP A 212 34.17 -8.02 8.58
N ASN A 213 34.85 -8.61 7.60
CA ASN A 213 36.24 -8.27 7.28
C ASN A 213 36.39 -6.84 6.74
N ASP A 214 35.42 -6.38 5.94
CA ASP A 214 35.45 -5.04 5.33
C ASP A 214 34.90 -3.93 6.24
N LEU A 215 34.20 -4.26 7.33
CA LEU A 215 33.60 -3.27 8.23
C LEU A 215 34.64 -2.44 9.02
N ASN A 216 35.83 -3.00 9.26
CA ASN A 216 36.97 -2.35 9.93
C ASN A 216 36.61 -1.58 11.21
N LEU A 217 35.97 -2.25 12.18
CA LEU A 217 35.58 -1.62 13.45
C LEU A 217 36.82 -1.26 14.31
N PRO A 218 36.78 -0.13 15.05
CA PRO A 218 37.89 0.26 15.91
C PRO A 218 38.09 -0.73 17.07
N SER A 219 39.32 -0.88 17.55
CA SER A 219 39.67 -1.84 18.61
C SER A 219 38.93 -1.62 19.94
N ASN A 220 38.45 -0.40 20.20
CA ASN A 220 37.67 -0.03 21.38
C ASN A 220 36.15 -0.02 21.15
N TYR A 221 35.67 -0.69 20.09
CA TYR A 221 34.25 -0.75 19.78
C TYR A 221 33.43 -1.34 20.94
N ASN A 222 32.39 -0.63 21.34
CA ASN A 222 31.52 -1.03 22.45
C ASN A 222 30.40 -1.96 21.96
N TYR A 223 30.65 -3.26 21.98
CA TYR A 223 29.64 -4.27 21.68
C TYR A 223 28.53 -4.30 22.74
N ARG A 224 27.28 -4.44 22.30
CA ARG A 224 26.13 -4.53 23.19
C ARG A 224 26.24 -5.77 24.09
N THR A 225 26.21 -5.55 25.40
CA THR A 225 26.08 -6.62 26.40
C THR A 225 24.60 -6.95 26.65
N PHE A 226 24.34 -8.17 27.13
CA PHE A 226 23.01 -8.61 27.55
C PHE A 226 22.99 -8.93 29.05
N ASP A 227 21.98 -8.44 29.76
CA ASP A 227 21.79 -8.66 31.19
C ASP A 227 20.83 -9.82 31.47
N PHE A 228 21.38 -10.88 32.06
CA PHE A 228 20.72 -12.15 32.37
C PHE A 228 20.03 -12.16 33.75
N ARG A 229 19.92 -11.03 34.46
CA ARG A 229 19.19 -10.99 35.74
C ARG A 229 17.70 -11.35 35.54
N TRP A 230 17.24 -12.32 36.33
CA TRP A 230 15.84 -12.78 36.33
C TRP A 230 14.98 -12.03 37.35
N ASP A 231 13.71 -11.80 37.01
CA ASP A 231 12.71 -11.33 37.99
C ASP A 231 12.26 -12.47 38.90
N ASN A 232 12.99 -12.61 40.00
CA ASN A 232 12.75 -13.60 41.04
C ASN A 232 11.47 -13.36 41.86
N THR A 233 10.78 -12.22 41.69
CA THR A 233 9.59 -11.88 42.49
C THR A 233 8.28 -12.24 41.81
N SER A 234 8.30 -12.46 40.50
CA SER A 234 7.10 -12.69 39.70
C SER A 234 7.31 -13.69 38.57
N THR A 235 7.89 -14.86 38.83
CA THR A 235 8.07 -15.89 37.79
C THR A 235 6.71 -16.51 37.43
N PRO A 236 6.17 -16.32 36.20
CA PRO A 236 4.87 -16.88 35.84
C PRO A 236 4.91 -18.41 35.84
N THR A 237 3.94 -19.00 36.56
CA THR A 237 3.75 -20.44 36.73
C THR A 237 2.27 -20.73 36.59
N VAL A 238 1.89 -21.90 36.09
CA VAL A 238 0.47 -22.29 35.99
C VAL A 238 0.12 -23.23 37.12
N GLU A 239 -0.88 -22.87 37.92
CA GLU A 239 -1.51 -23.74 38.91
C GLU A 239 -2.65 -24.50 38.24
N LEU A 240 -2.66 -25.82 38.38
CA LEU A 240 -3.63 -26.74 37.80
C LEU A 240 -4.28 -27.58 38.91
N LYS A 241 -5.61 -27.67 38.93
CA LYS A 241 -6.34 -28.64 39.76
C LYS A 241 -6.72 -29.86 38.91
N HIS A 242 -6.19 -31.02 39.29
CA HIS A 242 -6.44 -32.29 38.61
C HIS A 242 -6.59 -33.41 39.65
N GLU A 243 -7.64 -34.23 39.54
CA GLU A 243 -7.93 -35.33 40.49
C GLU A 243 -7.92 -34.92 41.98
N GLY A 244 -8.41 -33.71 42.30
CA GLY A 244 -8.42 -33.18 43.66
C GLY A 244 -7.06 -32.75 44.21
N LYS A 245 -5.99 -32.84 43.42
CA LYS A 245 -4.64 -32.36 43.76
C LYS A 245 -4.30 -31.08 43.00
N ILE A 246 -3.40 -30.29 43.58
CA ILE A 246 -2.84 -29.09 42.95
C ILE A 246 -1.48 -29.45 42.38
N PHE A 247 -1.29 -29.13 41.10
CA PHE A 247 -0.04 -29.27 40.36
C PHE A 247 0.43 -27.87 39.94
N TYR A 248 1.75 -27.69 39.86
CA TYR A 248 2.36 -26.45 39.35
C TYR A 248 3.19 -26.74 38.10
N ALA A 249 3.13 -25.84 37.13
CA ALA A 249 3.84 -25.93 35.87
C ALA A 249 4.80 -24.74 35.72
N HIS A 250 6.08 -24.98 36.05
CA HIS A 250 7.16 -24.02 35.88
C HIS A 250 7.70 -24.04 34.44
N LEU A 251 7.64 -22.91 33.73
CA LEU A 251 7.76 -22.88 32.26
C LEU A 251 9.10 -22.40 31.69
N CYS A 252 10.00 -21.86 32.53
CA CYS A 252 11.27 -21.30 32.06
C CYS A 252 12.47 -22.23 32.26
N ASP A 253 12.58 -22.94 33.39
CA ASP A 253 13.68 -23.87 33.61
C ASP A 253 13.39 -25.24 32.97
N PRO A 254 14.20 -25.69 31.99
CA PRO A 254 13.98 -26.99 31.34
C PRO A 254 14.04 -28.18 32.30
N ASP A 255 14.80 -28.06 33.40
CA ASP A 255 15.06 -29.16 34.34
C ASP A 255 13.93 -29.38 35.34
N VAL A 256 12.94 -28.49 35.40
CA VAL A 256 11.80 -28.64 36.33
C VAL A 256 10.73 -29.52 35.67
N PRO A 257 10.37 -30.67 36.29
CA PRO A 257 9.36 -31.58 35.75
C PRO A 257 7.94 -31.04 35.94
N PHE A 258 6.97 -31.65 35.25
CA PHE A 258 5.56 -31.36 35.44
C PHE A 258 5.15 -31.54 36.92
N GLY A 259 4.20 -30.73 37.36
CA GLY A 259 3.63 -30.80 38.71
C GLY A 259 4.47 -30.18 39.82
N SER A 260 5.65 -29.64 39.51
CA SER A 260 6.61 -29.12 40.48
C SER A 260 6.85 -27.61 40.33
N LEU A 261 7.14 -26.98 41.48
CA LEU A 261 7.80 -25.68 41.54
C LEU A 261 9.31 -25.85 41.31
N ARG A 262 10.03 -24.75 41.06
CA ARG A 262 11.51 -24.79 40.97
C ARG A 262 12.13 -25.26 42.28
N ASP A 263 11.60 -24.80 43.41
CA ASP A 263 11.88 -25.31 44.75
C ASP A 263 10.53 -25.50 45.47
N LYS A 264 10.34 -26.67 46.08
CA LYS A 264 9.11 -27.01 46.81
C LYS A 264 8.76 -26.03 47.94
N ASN A 265 9.74 -25.26 48.43
CA ASN A 265 9.56 -24.26 49.47
C ASN A 265 9.31 -22.84 48.91
N ASN A 266 9.30 -22.67 47.59
CA ASN A 266 9.01 -21.37 46.99
C ASN A 266 7.59 -20.92 47.33
N THR A 267 7.45 -19.63 47.57
CA THR A 267 6.14 -19.03 47.86
C THR A 267 5.42 -18.69 46.57
N ILE A 268 4.09 -18.82 46.60
CA ILE A 268 3.20 -18.56 45.48
C ILE A 268 2.29 -17.38 45.82
N THR A 269 2.19 -16.44 44.89
CA THR A 269 1.27 -15.30 44.98
C THR A 269 0.33 -15.25 43.79
N ALA A 270 -0.78 -14.51 43.92
CA ALA A 270 -1.68 -14.27 42.81
C ALA A 270 -0.95 -13.54 41.67
N ALA A 271 -1.18 -13.97 40.42
CA ALA A 271 -0.60 -13.30 39.27
C ALA A 271 -1.10 -11.85 39.17
N LYS A 272 -0.17 -10.94 38.88
CA LYS A 272 -0.50 -9.56 38.52
C LYS A 272 -1.03 -9.53 37.09
N LYS A 273 -1.76 -8.47 36.73
CA LYS A 273 -2.17 -8.25 35.34
C LYS A 273 -0.92 -8.26 34.42
N PRO A 274 -0.96 -8.97 33.28
CA PRO A 274 0.11 -8.93 32.31
C PRO A 274 0.41 -7.50 31.84
N ILE A 275 1.68 -7.22 31.57
CA ILE A 275 2.09 -5.94 30.98
C ILE A 275 2.01 -6.09 29.46
N GLU A 276 1.04 -5.41 28.86
CA GLU A 276 0.82 -5.37 27.42
C GLU A 276 1.97 -4.65 26.69
N ASN A 277 2.31 -5.13 25.50
CA ASN A 277 3.14 -4.37 24.57
C ASN A 277 2.28 -3.29 23.88
N LEU A 278 2.67 -2.03 24.06
CA LEU A 278 1.98 -0.85 23.48
C LEU A 278 2.76 -0.22 22.32
N ASP A 279 3.77 -0.91 21.79
CA ASP A 279 4.48 -0.50 20.60
C ASP A 279 3.49 -0.25 19.46
N LYS A 280 3.73 0.81 18.69
CA LYS A 280 2.87 1.23 17.60
C LYS A 280 3.59 1.21 16.27
N VAL A 281 2.85 0.98 15.20
CA VAL A 281 3.31 1.17 13.82
C VAL A 281 2.50 2.30 13.21
N GLN A 282 3.18 3.37 12.83
CA GLN A 282 2.61 4.50 12.11
C GLN A 282 3.06 4.44 10.66
N ILE A 283 2.10 4.51 9.74
CA ILE A 283 2.35 4.55 8.31
C ILE A 283 1.72 5.81 7.74
N VAL A 284 2.51 6.58 7.00
CA VAL A 284 2.07 7.81 6.32
C VAL A 284 2.49 7.73 4.87
N LEU A 285 1.52 7.78 3.97
CA LEU A 285 1.77 8.09 2.57
C LEU A 285 1.73 9.58 2.36
N THR A 286 2.70 10.08 1.63
CA THR A 286 2.81 11.49 1.26
C THR A 286 3.09 11.61 -0.23
N TYR A 287 2.82 12.79 -0.78
CA TYR A 287 3.11 13.10 -2.17
C TYR A 287 3.65 14.51 -2.34
N ARG A 288 4.24 14.77 -3.50
CA ARG A 288 4.64 16.11 -3.95
C ARG A 288 4.06 16.35 -5.34
N ASP A 289 3.68 17.58 -5.63
CA ASP A 289 3.14 17.99 -6.94
C ASP A 289 4.13 18.85 -7.73
N SER A 290 3.90 18.99 -9.04
CA SER A 290 4.78 19.73 -9.95
C SER A 290 4.75 21.26 -9.74
N ILE A 291 3.74 21.81 -9.05
CA ILE A 291 3.59 23.26 -8.86
C ILE A 291 4.38 23.72 -7.63
N THR A 292 4.26 22.97 -6.54
CA THR A 292 4.95 23.17 -5.27
C THR A 292 5.80 21.95 -4.89
N PRO A 293 6.80 21.57 -5.71
CA PRO A 293 7.57 20.35 -5.49
C PRO A 293 8.29 20.30 -4.14
N GLU A 294 8.57 21.45 -3.52
CA GLU A 294 9.17 21.52 -2.18
C GLU A 294 8.22 21.18 -1.03
N ASN A 295 6.91 21.24 -1.26
CA ASN A 295 5.90 20.97 -0.25
C ASN A 295 5.44 19.51 -0.30
N GLU A 296 5.70 18.77 0.77
CA GLU A 296 5.27 17.38 0.90
C GLU A 296 3.91 17.31 1.62
N GLN A 297 2.90 16.78 0.93
CA GLN A 297 1.53 16.74 1.40
C GLN A 297 1.14 15.32 1.84
N VAL A 298 0.32 15.21 2.87
CA VAL A 298 -0.18 13.89 3.34
C VAL A 298 -1.26 13.40 2.39
N LEU A 299 -1.14 12.15 1.97
CA LEU A 299 -2.15 11.44 1.20
C LEU A 299 -3.11 10.68 2.13
N ILE A 300 -2.55 9.82 2.98
CA ILE A 300 -3.27 9.00 3.96
C ILE A 300 -2.29 8.64 5.08
N ASP A 301 -2.77 8.63 6.31
CA ASP A 301 -2.03 8.24 7.50
C ASP A 301 -2.88 7.37 8.43
N HIS A 302 -2.24 6.41 9.09
CA HIS A 302 -2.88 5.62 10.15
C HIS A 302 -1.85 5.02 11.11
N GLU A 303 -2.31 4.62 12.29
CA GLU A 303 -1.50 4.07 13.37
C GLU A 303 -2.20 2.85 13.98
N TRP A 304 -1.45 1.77 14.17
CA TRP A 304 -1.92 0.52 14.78
C TRP A 304 -1.04 0.13 15.96
N LEU A 305 -1.56 -0.68 16.89
CA LEU A 305 -0.69 -1.41 17.82
C LEU A 305 0.04 -2.51 17.06
N ALA A 306 1.30 -2.76 17.42
CA ALA A 306 2.13 -3.80 16.81
C ALA A 306 1.49 -5.19 16.89
N LYS A 307 0.82 -5.49 18.00
CA LYS A 307 0.09 -6.76 18.20
C LYS A 307 -1.11 -6.94 17.27
N ASP A 308 -1.64 -5.84 16.72
CA ASP A 308 -2.75 -5.88 15.76
C ASP A 308 -2.25 -6.04 14.31
N LEU A 309 -0.94 -5.94 14.07
CA LEU A 309 -0.35 -6.13 12.74
C LEU A 309 0.45 -7.43 12.63
N VAL A 310 1.08 -7.89 13.71
CA VAL A 310 1.96 -9.05 13.67
C VAL A 310 1.24 -10.31 13.18
N GLY A 311 1.83 -11.00 12.19
CA GLY A 311 1.25 -12.14 11.48
C GLY A 311 0.23 -11.78 10.39
N ARG A 312 0.08 -10.49 10.04
CA ARG A 312 -0.93 -9.99 9.11
C ARG A 312 -0.31 -9.17 7.99
N GLN A 313 -1.13 -8.79 7.01
CA GLN A 313 -0.71 -8.01 5.87
C GLN A 313 -1.49 -6.69 5.79
N LEU A 314 -0.83 -5.63 5.32
CA LEU A 314 -1.48 -4.36 5.02
C LEU A 314 -1.29 -4.03 3.53
N ASN A 315 -2.39 -3.93 2.80
CA ASN A 315 -2.36 -3.51 1.41
C ASN A 315 -2.47 -1.99 1.33
N ILE A 316 -1.50 -1.40 0.63
CA ILE A 316 -1.51 -0.02 0.18
C ILE A 316 -2.05 -0.04 -1.26
N MET A 317 -3.22 0.57 -1.45
CA MET A 317 -3.91 0.56 -2.74
C MET A 317 -4.51 1.92 -3.08
N PHE A 318 -4.79 2.08 -4.37
CA PHE A 318 -5.39 3.26 -4.98
C PHE A 318 -6.56 2.79 -5.83
N LEU A 319 -7.78 2.91 -5.31
CA LEU A 319 -8.98 2.41 -5.99
C LEU A 319 -9.33 3.34 -7.17
N ASP A 320 -9.57 2.79 -8.37
CA ASP A 320 -9.79 3.55 -9.61
C ASP A 320 -11.12 4.35 -9.68
N ASN A 321 -12.01 4.13 -8.71
CA ASN A 321 -13.34 4.74 -8.62
C ASN A 321 -14.19 4.56 -9.91
N LEU A 322 -14.03 3.42 -10.60
CA LEU A 322 -14.86 3.05 -11.74
C LEU A 322 -15.81 1.91 -11.38
N ILE A 323 -17.07 2.03 -11.79
CA ILE A 323 -18.01 0.89 -11.76
C ILE A 323 -17.62 -0.14 -12.83
N PRO A 324 -17.93 -1.44 -12.63
CA PRO A 324 -17.48 -2.49 -13.54
C PRO A 324 -17.89 -2.28 -15.01
N GLU A 325 -19.06 -1.69 -15.27
CA GLU A 325 -19.56 -1.39 -16.62
C GLU A 325 -18.67 -0.38 -17.32
N VAL A 326 -18.37 0.72 -16.64
CA VAL A 326 -17.54 1.82 -17.17
C VAL A 326 -16.09 1.39 -17.27
N ARG A 327 -15.57 0.63 -16.29
CA ARG A 327 -14.20 0.10 -16.27
C ARG A 327 -13.88 -0.71 -17.52
N ARG A 328 -14.82 -1.52 -18.02
CA ARG A 328 -14.62 -2.37 -19.22
C ARG A 328 -14.32 -1.60 -20.50
N VAL A 329 -14.87 -0.40 -20.62
CA VAL A 329 -14.76 0.43 -21.84
C VAL A 329 -13.84 1.64 -21.64
N THR A 330 -13.35 1.86 -20.42
CA THR A 330 -12.48 2.98 -20.08
C THR A 330 -11.02 2.58 -20.34
N PRO A 331 -10.29 3.26 -21.24
CA PRO A 331 -8.86 3.02 -21.42
C PRO A 331 -8.10 3.29 -20.11
N ILE A 332 -7.17 2.40 -19.73
CA ILE A 332 -6.41 2.51 -18.46
C ILE A 332 -5.69 3.85 -18.36
N GLN A 333 -5.18 4.39 -19.47
CA GLN A 333 -4.49 5.69 -19.51
C GLN A 333 -5.42 6.88 -19.20
N SER A 334 -6.74 6.68 -19.24
CA SER A 334 -7.74 7.69 -18.94
C SER A 334 -8.20 7.72 -17.48
N ILE A 335 -7.79 6.74 -16.66
CA ILE A 335 -8.08 6.69 -15.22
C ILE A 335 -7.25 7.77 -14.51
N ARG A 336 -7.91 8.60 -13.70
CA ARG A 336 -7.29 9.80 -13.08
C ARG A 336 -7.63 10.03 -11.62
N THR A 337 -8.67 9.38 -11.13
CA THR A 337 -9.21 9.55 -9.79
C THR A 337 -8.93 8.30 -9.01
N PHE A 338 -8.20 8.42 -7.92
CA PHE A 338 -7.78 7.31 -7.10
C PHE A 338 -8.23 7.53 -5.68
N THR A 339 -8.73 6.50 -5.02
CA THR A 339 -9.02 6.55 -3.58
C THR A 339 -7.94 5.80 -2.82
N PRO A 340 -7.04 6.50 -2.10
CA PRO A 340 -6.01 5.86 -1.30
C PRO A 340 -6.61 5.05 -0.15
N ALA A 341 -6.09 3.85 0.06
CA ALA A 341 -6.53 2.97 1.13
C ALA A 341 -5.37 2.21 1.79
N PHE A 342 -5.51 2.01 3.10
CA PHE A 342 -4.81 1.00 3.88
C PHE A 342 -5.80 -0.11 4.23
N ALA A 343 -5.60 -1.29 3.66
CA ALA A 343 -6.48 -2.43 3.79
C ALA A 343 -5.79 -3.57 4.55
N LEU A 344 -6.16 -3.77 5.82
CA LEU A 344 -5.66 -4.86 6.64
C LEU A 344 -6.25 -6.21 6.16
N GLN A 345 -5.38 -7.20 6.01
CA GLN A 345 -5.76 -8.60 5.80
C GLN A 345 -5.29 -9.43 6.98
N ALA A 346 -6.23 -10.10 7.62
CA ALA A 346 -5.99 -10.96 8.77
C ALA A 346 -6.64 -12.33 8.54
N ILE A 347 -5.83 -13.34 8.21
CA ILE A 347 -6.32 -14.71 8.03
C ILE A 347 -6.94 -15.21 9.35
N GLY A 348 -8.15 -15.76 9.27
CA GLY A 348 -8.87 -16.31 10.42
C GLY A 348 -9.67 -15.28 11.22
N GLU A 349 -9.64 -14.00 10.84
CA GLU A 349 -10.53 -12.97 11.39
C GLU A 349 -11.71 -12.71 10.43
N ASP A 350 -12.79 -12.15 10.95
CA ASP A 350 -13.95 -11.77 10.14
C ASP A 350 -13.77 -10.42 9.42
N ALA A 351 -14.70 -10.08 8.55
CA ALA A 351 -14.63 -8.82 7.81
C ALA A 351 -14.83 -7.58 8.71
N THR A 352 -15.58 -7.70 9.81
CA THR A 352 -15.79 -6.60 10.78
C THR A 352 -14.46 -6.21 11.44
N TYR A 353 -13.66 -7.22 11.78
CA TYR A 353 -12.32 -7.03 12.29
C TYR A 353 -11.43 -6.32 11.27
N MET A 354 -11.36 -6.83 10.04
CA MET A 354 -10.53 -6.23 8.99
C MET A 354 -10.95 -4.79 8.67
N GLU A 355 -12.24 -4.49 8.65
CA GLU A 355 -12.77 -3.15 8.40
C GLU A 355 -12.39 -2.15 9.50
N SER A 356 -12.64 -2.50 10.77
CA SER A 356 -12.35 -1.62 11.91
C SER A 356 -10.85 -1.29 12.06
N HIS A 357 -9.98 -2.05 11.40
CA HIS A 357 -8.53 -1.85 11.39
C HIS A 357 -8.00 -1.40 10.01
N SER A 358 -8.88 -0.99 9.10
CA SER A 358 -8.53 -0.44 7.78
C SER A 358 -8.88 1.04 7.67
N LYS A 359 -8.25 1.73 6.73
CA LYS A 359 -8.43 3.18 6.53
C LYS A 359 -8.63 3.50 5.05
N LEU A 360 -9.66 4.27 4.77
CA LEU A 360 -9.89 4.94 3.50
C LEU A 360 -9.95 6.46 3.72
N VAL A 361 -9.56 7.23 2.71
CA VAL A 361 -9.68 8.69 2.68
C VAL A 361 -10.40 9.15 1.41
N ASP A 362 -10.64 10.46 1.29
CA ASP A 362 -11.26 11.06 0.12
C ASP A 362 -10.47 10.76 -1.17
N PRO A 363 -11.15 10.52 -2.31
CA PRO A 363 -10.50 10.40 -3.60
C PRO A 363 -9.60 11.60 -3.95
N ILE A 364 -8.54 11.32 -4.69
CA ILE A 364 -7.59 12.29 -5.20
C ILE A 364 -7.42 12.15 -6.72
N THR A 365 -7.22 13.26 -7.41
CA THR A 365 -6.85 13.26 -8.83
C THR A 365 -5.34 13.10 -9.02
N LEU A 366 -4.91 12.68 -10.20
CA LEU A 366 -3.49 12.73 -10.59
C LEU A 366 -2.86 14.13 -10.51
N GLY A 367 -3.66 15.20 -10.43
CA GLY A 367 -3.22 16.57 -10.19
C GLY A 367 -3.12 16.97 -8.72
N GLY A 368 -3.34 16.05 -7.78
CA GLY A 368 -3.30 16.33 -6.34
C GLY A 368 -4.58 16.92 -5.75
N ARG A 369 -5.69 16.94 -6.50
CA ARG A 369 -6.97 17.53 -6.05
C ARG A 369 -7.81 16.53 -5.29
N ARG A 370 -8.32 16.91 -4.11
CA ARG A 370 -9.20 16.07 -3.29
C ARG A 370 -10.66 16.23 -3.70
N ILE A 371 -11.38 15.12 -3.75
CA ILE A 371 -12.81 15.06 -4.03
C ILE A 371 -13.50 14.63 -2.74
N THR A 372 -14.15 15.57 -2.07
CA THR A 372 -14.87 15.31 -0.82
C THR A 372 -16.34 15.05 -1.13
N LEU A 373 -16.88 13.99 -0.55
CA LEU A 373 -18.29 13.62 -0.67
C LEU A 373 -18.92 13.81 0.71
N PRO A 374 -19.67 14.89 0.94
CA PRO A 374 -20.21 15.13 2.27
C PRO A 374 -21.27 14.07 2.62
N LYS A 375 -21.34 13.67 3.88
CA LYS A 375 -22.31 12.68 4.36
C LYS A 375 -23.73 13.27 4.32
N GLY A 376 -24.63 12.58 3.61
CA GLY A 376 -26.04 12.96 3.44
C GLY A 376 -26.23 14.00 2.34
N ASN A 377 -27.01 13.67 1.31
CA ASN A 377 -27.58 14.51 0.23
C ASN A 377 -26.93 15.87 -0.11
N LEU A 378 -25.60 15.95 -0.10
CA LEU A 378 -24.85 17.16 -0.41
C LEU A 378 -24.06 16.91 -1.69
N SER A 379 -23.96 17.97 -2.49
CA SER A 379 -23.17 18.01 -3.70
C SER A 379 -21.71 17.62 -3.44
N ALA A 380 -21.14 16.83 -4.37
CA ALA A 380 -19.71 16.55 -4.37
C ALA A 380 -18.90 17.86 -4.34
N LYS A 381 -17.81 17.88 -3.58
CA LYS A 381 -16.90 19.02 -3.49
C LYS A 381 -15.55 18.68 -4.09
N ILE A 382 -15.08 19.46 -5.06
CA ILE A 382 -13.73 19.28 -5.65
C ILE A 382 -12.85 20.42 -5.16
N ASN A 383 -11.83 20.11 -4.36
CA ASN A 383 -11.02 21.12 -3.65
C ASN A 383 -11.89 22.17 -2.91
N GLY A 384 -13.00 21.73 -2.31
CA GLY A 384 -13.93 22.59 -1.57
C GLY A 384 -15.08 23.20 -2.38
N VAL A 385 -15.05 23.09 -3.71
CA VAL A 385 -16.07 23.65 -4.63
C VAL A 385 -17.25 22.71 -4.78
N ALA A 386 -18.44 23.13 -4.36
CA ALA A 386 -19.64 22.34 -4.50
C ALA A 386 -20.09 22.27 -5.97
N ILE A 387 -20.33 21.06 -6.47
CA ILE A 387 -20.97 20.84 -7.77
C ILE A 387 -22.49 20.92 -7.61
N LYS A 388 -23.15 21.92 -8.19
CA LYS A 388 -24.60 22.08 -8.12
C LYS A 388 -25.31 20.80 -8.58
N ALA A 389 -26.19 20.25 -7.74
CA ALA A 389 -26.99 19.10 -8.14
C ALA A 389 -28.00 19.51 -9.23
N LYS A 390 -28.24 18.62 -10.20
CA LYS A 390 -29.28 18.81 -11.22
C LYS A 390 -30.66 18.63 -10.58
N THR A 391 -31.36 19.73 -10.33
CA THR A 391 -32.69 19.70 -9.69
C THR A 391 -33.84 19.58 -10.71
N ASP A 392 -33.61 19.94 -11.97
CA ASP A 392 -34.59 19.86 -13.06
C ASP A 392 -34.14 18.83 -14.11
N LYS A 393 -34.97 17.81 -14.36
CA LYS A 393 -34.70 16.77 -15.35
C LYS A 393 -34.72 17.30 -16.79
N ASN A 394 -35.46 18.37 -17.05
CA ASN A 394 -35.62 18.98 -18.38
C ASN A 394 -34.60 20.09 -18.65
N LEU A 395 -33.63 20.30 -17.76
CA LEU A 395 -32.67 21.39 -17.87
C LEU A 395 -31.87 21.36 -19.19
N GLN A 396 -31.57 20.17 -19.71
CA GLN A 396 -30.85 20.00 -20.99
C GLN A 396 -31.65 20.49 -22.21
N SER A 397 -32.97 20.30 -22.23
CA SER A 397 -33.80 20.66 -23.39
C SER A 397 -33.97 22.18 -23.54
N ARG A 398 -33.72 22.93 -22.46
CA ARG A 398 -33.72 24.41 -22.45
C ARG A 398 -32.55 25.02 -23.20
N ILE A 399 -31.47 24.26 -23.41
CA ILE A 399 -30.26 24.75 -24.05
C ILE A 399 -30.50 24.90 -25.56
N LYS A 400 -30.22 26.10 -26.07
CA LYS A 400 -30.30 26.46 -27.49
C LYS A 400 -28.94 26.73 -28.11
N TYR A 401 -28.00 27.24 -27.33
CA TYR A 401 -26.64 27.54 -27.79
C TYR A 401 -25.61 26.89 -26.86
N LEU A 402 -24.50 26.46 -27.43
CA LEU A 402 -23.41 25.84 -26.70
C LEU A 402 -22.08 26.42 -27.21
N ASP A 403 -21.33 27.05 -26.31
CA ASP A 403 -19.99 27.54 -26.60
C ASP A 403 -18.96 26.76 -25.80
N ALA A 404 -17.79 26.53 -26.39
CA ALA A 404 -16.72 25.74 -25.78
C ALA A 404 -15.33 26.30 -26.10
N VAL A 405 -14.45 26.30 -25.10
CA VAL A 405 -13.05 26.70 -25.25
C VAL A 405 -12.15 25.69 -24.54
N ALA A 406 -11.24 25.06 -25.28
CA ALA A 406 -10.20 24.19 -24.73
C ALA A 406 -8.89 24.96 -24.60
N LYS A 407 -8.28 24.92 -23.40
CA LYS A 407 -6.98 25.52 -23.10
C LYS A 407 -6.02 24.46 -22.53
N PRO A 408 -4.80 24.30 -23.09
CA PRO A 408 -3.80 23.41 -22.52
C PRO A 408 -3.15 24.09 -21.29
N VAL A 409 -3.08 23.37 -20.17
CA VAL A 409 -2.57 23.87 -18.87
C VAL A 409 -1.23 23.20 -18.51
N GLY A 410 -0.43 22.89 -19.53
CA GLY A 410 0.77 22.05 -19.46
C GLY A 410 0.49 20.57 -19.75
N TYR A 411 1.38 19.92 -20.49
CA TYR A 411 1.14 18.55 -20.95
C TYR A 411 1.07 17.56 -19.77
N PRO A 412 0.12 16.59 -19.78
CA PRO A 412 -0.91 16.35 -20.79
C PRO A 412 -2.27 17.02 -20.50
N LYS A 413 -2.38 17.91 -19.51
CA LYS A 413 -3.66 18.44 -19.02
C LYS A 413 -4.29 19.48 -19.95
N VAL A 414 -5.59 19.32 -20.19
CA VAL A 414 -6.45 20.25 -20.93
C VAL A 414 -7.60 20.66 -20.01
N LYS A 415 -7.84 21.97 -19.91
CA LYS A 415 -9.03 22.57 -19.29
C LYS A 415 -10.01 22.91 -20.40
N LEU A 416 -11.25 22.51 -20.23
CA LEU A 416 -12.32 22.76 -21.18
C LEU A 416 -13.40 23.58 -20.49
N SER A 417 -13.66 24.78 -20.98
CA SER A 417 -14.70 25.66 -20.47
C SER A 417 -15.92 25.57 -21.38
N VAL A 418 -17.11 25.41 -20.80
CA VAL A 418 -18.36 25.25 -21.54
C VAL A 418 -19.42 26.22 -21.02
N SER A 419 -20.14 26.87 -21.95
CA SER A 419 -21.17 27.86 -21.64
C SER A 419 -22.47 27.51 -22.38
N PRO A 420 -23.33 26.66 -21.78
CA PRO A 420 -24.65 26.37 -22.32
C PRO A 420 -25.61 27.54 -22.06
N ARG A 421 -26.29 28.01 -23.11
CA ARG A 421 -27.21 29.15 -23.05
C ARG A 421 -28.61 28.76 -23.52
N ASP A 422 -29.62 29.38 -22.92
CA ASP A 422 -31.01 29.24 -23.35
C ASP A 422 -31.35 30.16 -24.53
N GLU A 423 -32.63 30.23 -24.89
CA GLU A 423 -33.12 31.05 -26.01
C GLU A 423 -32.92 32.56 -25.78
N GLN A 424 -32.84 33.00 -24.52
CA GLN A 424 -32.61 34.39 -24.15
C GLN A 424 -31.11 34.73 -24.11
N GLY A 425 -30.23 33.73 -24.32
CA GLY A 425 -28.78 33.89 -24.23
C GLY A 425 -28.24 33.80 -22.80
N GLU A 426 -29.10 33.46 -21.82
CA GLU A 426 -28.73 33.35 -20.41
C GLU A 426 -28.08 32.00 -20.12
N ILE A 427 -27.14 31.98 -19.17
CA ILE A 427 -26.41 30.77 -18.78
C ILE A 427 -27.32 29.78 -18.06
N VAL A 428 -27.29 28.51 -18.49
CA VAL A 428 -28.01 27.41 -17.85
C VAL A 428 -27.07 26.62 -16.93
N GLU A 429 -27.14 26.86 -15.62
CA GLU A 429 -26.34 26.16 -14.59
C GLU A 429 -26.98 24.86 -14.06
N GLY A 430 -26.18 23.97 -13.49
CA GLY A 430 -26.66 22.77 -12.79
C GLY A 430 -26.78 21.50 -13.63
N LEU A 431 -26.26 21.51 -14.86
CA LEU A 431 -26.05 20.28 -15.62
C LEU A 431 -24.96 19.43 -14.95
N SER A 432 -25.09 18.12 -15.11
CA SER A 432 -24.17 17.11 -14.60
C SER A 432 -23.17 16.67 -15.67
N ALA A 433 -22.08 15.99 -15.29
CA ALA A 433 -21.05 15.59 -16.26
C ALA A 433 -21.61 14.66 -17.36
N LYS A 434 -22.56 13.78 -17.01
CA LYS A 434 -23.24 12.86 -17.95
C LYS A 434 -24.07 13.57 -19.02
N ASP A 435 -24.39 14.84 -18.82
CA ASP A 435 -25.17 15.62 -19.77
C ASP A 435 -24.34 16.00 -21.00
N PHE A 436 -23.01 15.80 -20.95
CA PHE A 436 -22.05 16.14 -21.99
C PHE A 436 -21.34 14.89 -22.51
N LEU A 437 -21.24 14.77 -23.83
CA LEU A 437 -20.33 13.84 -24.51
C LEU A 437 -19.12 14.64 -25.00
N ILE A 438 -17.92 14.30 -24.52
CA ILE A 438 -16.68 14.98 -24.89
C ILE A 438 -15.79 14.02 -25.66
N THR A 439 -15.36 14.43 -26.85
CA THR A 439 -14.41 13.69 -27.68
C THR A 439 -13.18 14.55 -27.99
N ASP A 440 -11.99 13.95 -28.01
CA ASP A 440 -10.72 14.58 -28.38
C ASP A 440 -10.06 13.74 -29.48
N GLY A 441 -9.89 14.33 -30.66
CA GLY A 441 -9.38 13.61 -31.85
C GLY A 441 -10.30 12.47 -32.28
N GLY A 442 -11.61 12.63 -32.09
CA GLY A 442 -12.63 11.63 -32.44
C GLY A 442 -12.81 10.51 -31.41
N GLN A 443 -11.99 10.46 -30.35
CA GLN A 443 -12.09 9.45 -29.31
C GLN A 443 -12.78 10.01 -28.05
N PRO A 444 -13.71 9.28 -27.42
CA PRO A 444 -14.29 9.68 -26.14
C PRO A 444 -13.21 9.85 -25.06
N VAL A 445 -13.33 10.89 -24.26
CA VAL A 445 -12.45 11.11 -23.10
C VAL A 445 -13.23 11.17 -21.81
N SER A 446 -12.68 10.56 -20.75
CA SER A 446 -13.21 10.74 -19.39
C SER A 446 -12.75 12.09 -18.85
N ALA A 447 -13.64 13.08 -18.88
CA ALA A 447 -13.40 14.42 -18.38
C ALA A 447 -14.01 14.60 -16.98
N LEU A 448 -13.24 15.19 -16.07
CA LEU A 448 -13.67 15.54 -14.73
C LEU A 448 -14.38 16.90 -14.74
N LEU A 449 -15.65 16.97 -14.36
CA LEU A 449 -16.35 18.24 -14.16
C LEU A 449 -15.89 18.87 -12.84
N GLU A 450 -15.28 20.05 -12.90
CA GLU A 450 -14.67 20.76 -11.77
C GLU A 450 -15.53 21.90 -11.20
N SER A 451 -16.45 22.42 -12.01
CA SER A 451 -17.47 23.42 -11.65
C SER A 451 -18.62 23.34 -12.66
N ASN A 452 -19.85 23.60 -12.21
CA ASN A 452 -21.05 23.75 -13.06
C ASN A 452 -21.89 24.98 -12.69
N GLN A 453 -21.22 25.98 -12.11
CA GLN A 453 -21.74 27.25 -11.66
C GLN A 453 -20.73 28.35 -11.97
N LYS A 454 -21.23 29.58 -12.09
CA LYS A 454 -20.42 30.78 -12.26
C LYS A 454 -19.73 31.16 -10.94
N ILE A 455 -18.68 30.41 -10.60
CA ILE A 455 -17.88 30.62 -9.40
C ILE A 455 -16.48 31.09 -9.80
N PRO A 456 -16.12 32.36 -9.54
CA PRO A 456 -14.78 32.84 -9.87
C PRO A 456 -13.71 32.20 -8.96
N ARG A 457 -12.60 31.79 -9.57
CA ARG A 457 -11.41 31.26 -8.90
C ARG A 457 -10.30 32.30 -8.97
N ILE A 458 -9.87 32.81 -7.83
CA ILE A 458 -8.91 33.91 -7.75
C ILE A 458 -7.68 33.43 -6.99
N LEU A 459 -6.52 33.62 -7.60
CA LEU A 459 -5.22 33.34 -6.98
C LEU A 459 -4.52 34.65 -6.66
N ILE A 460 -4.32 34.91 -5.38
CA ILE A 460 -3.56 36.06 -4.88
C ILE A 460 -2.12 35.60 -4.64
N LEU A 461 -1.17 36.32 -5.19
CA LEU A 461 0.26 36.19 -4.95
C LEU A 461 0.73 37.44 -4.20
N SER A 462 1.47 37.26 -3.12
CA SER A 462 2.10 38.37 -2.40
C SER A 462 3.60 38.13 -2.27
N ASP A 463 4.40 39.04 -2.80
CA ASP A 463 5.82 39.08 -2.49
C ASP A 463 6.00 39.34 -0.98
N ALA A 464 6.84 38.54 -0.32
CA ALA A 464 7.18 38.67 1.10
C ALA A 464 8.62 39.16 1.30
N SER A 465 9.25 39.70 0.25
CA SER A 465 10.57 40.30 0.32
C SER A 465 10.62 41.45 1.34
N MET A 466 11.81 41.65 1.92
CA MET A 466 12.04 42.70 2.89
C MET A 466 12.03 44.12 2.30
N SER A 467 11.79 44.27 1.00
CA SER A 467 11.62 45.56 0.31
C SER A 467 10.14 45.98 0.18
N MET A 468 9.18 45.06 0.36
CA MET A 468 7.74 45.34 0.30
C MET A 468 7.27 46.37 1.33
N PRO A 469 6.47 47.39 1.00
CA PRO A 469 6.02 48.40 1.97
C PRO A 469 5.31 47.76 3.18
N ALA A 470 5.36 48.42 4.35
CA ALA A 470 4.87 47.85 5.61
C ALA A 470 3.36 47.53 5.55
N GLU A 471 2.62 48.30 4.77
CA GLU A 471 1.18 48.14 4.48
C GLU A 471 0.86 46.86 3.69
N TYR A 472 1.86 46.29 3.00
CA TYR A 472 1.75 45.08 2.19
C TYR A 472 2.76 44.01 2.65
N ARG A 473 3.06 43.94 3.95
CA ARG A 473 3.98 42.93 4.53
C ARG A 473 3.41 42.34 5.82
N GLY A 474 3.66 41.05 6.05
CA GLY A 474 3.23 40.35 7.26
C GLY A 474 1.73 40.50 7.53
N ASP A 475 1.37 40.76 8.79
CA ASP A 475 -0.02 40.90 9.25
C ASP A 475 -0.85 41.93 8.45
N GLN A 476 -0.22 42.98 7.90
CA GLN A 476 -0.92 43.98 7.09
C GLN A 476 -1.29 43.46 5.69
N MET A 477 -0.43 42.63 5.08
CA MET A 477 -0.78 41.92 3.84
C MET A 477 -1.92 40.94 4.11
N ASP A 478 -1.88 40.20 5.22
CA ASP A 478 -2.95 39.28 5.59
C ASP A 478 -4.28 40.01 5.80
N ALA A 479 -4.25 41.21 6.40
CA ALA A 479 -5.42 42.08 6.52
C ALA A 479 -5.93 42.58 5.16
N PHE A 480 -5.04 42.99 4.25
CA PHE A 480 -5.40 43.37 2.88
C PHE A 480 -6.08 42.21 2.13
N VAL A 481 -5.47 41.02 2.18
CA VAL A 481 -6.00 39.79 1.55
C VAL A 481 -7.38 39.45 2.14
N THR A 482 -7.54 39.52 3.46
CA THR A 482 -8.82 39.26 4.14
C THR A 482 -9.91 40.25 3.70
N ASN A 483 -9.60 41.54 3.68
CA ASN A 483 -10.54 42.57 3.24
C ASN A 483 -10.95 42.40 1.76
N LEU A 484 -9.99 42.06 0.89
CA LEU A 484 -10.27 41.78 -0.51
C LEU A 484 -11.16 40.53 -0.65
N GLN A 485 -10.86 39.47 0.09
CA GLN A 485 -11.67 38.25 0.12
C GLN A 485 -13.11 38.53 0.55
N ASP A 486 -13.30 39.27 1.63
CA ASP A 486 -14.62 39.65 2.13
C ASP A 486 -15.39 40.45 1.09
N ARG A 487 -14.73 41.41 0.42
CA ARG A 487 -15.37 42.24 -0.61
C ARG A 487 -15.77 41.43 -1.84
N ILE A 488 -14.93 40.51 -2.32
CA ILE A 488 -15.26 39.62 -3.44
C ILE A 488 -16.47 38.75 -3.09
N LYS A 489 -16.51 38.22 -1.87
CA LYS A 489 -17.60 37.36 -1.38
C LYS A 489 -18.95 38.08 -1.23
N VAL A 490 -19.00 39.40 -1.24
CA VAL A 490 -20.27 40.15 -1.31
C VAL A 490 -20.99 39.90 -2.63
N ASN A 491 -20.27 39.96 -3.76
CA ASN A 491 -20.85 39.79 -5.10
C ASN A 491 -20.78 38.34 -5.58
N TYR A 492 -19.80 37.58 -5.09
CA TYR A 492 -19.59 36.17 -5.42
C TYR A 492 -19.42 35.34 -4.13
N PRO A 493 -20.52 35.04 -3.41
CA PRO A 493 -20.45 34.36 -2.11
C PRO A 493 -19.67 33.03 -2.13
N ASP A 494 -19.74 32.32 -3.25
CA ASP A 494 -19.09 31.01 -3.43
C ASP A 494 -17.67 31.10 -4.04
N ALA A 495 -17.13 32.32 -4.26
CA ALA A 495 -15.82 32.52 -4.86
C ALA A 495 -14.70 31.78 -4.12
N ILE A 496 -13.79 31.18 -4.90
CA ILE A 496 -12.64 30.44 -4.37
C ILE A 496 -11.43 31.35 -4.45
N ILE A 497 -10.89 31.70 -3.29
CA ILE A 497 -9.75 32.61 -3.22
C ILE A 497 -8.61 31.89 -2.52
N THR A 498 -7.51 31.72 -3.24
CA THR A 498 -6.27 31.11 -2.73
C THR A 498 -5.21 32.19 -2.63
N HIS A 499 -4.35 32.10 -1.60
CA HIS A 499 -3.26 33.05 -1.38
C HIS A 499 -1.93 32.32 -1.29
N TRP A 500 -0.96 32.73 -2.12
CA TRP A 500 0.42 32.26 -2.09
C TRP A 500 1.35 33.38 -1.68
N ILE A 501 2.26 33.04 -0.77
CA ILE A 501 3.39 33.89 -0.42
C ILE A 501 4.57 33.54 -1.34
N THR A 502 5.16 34.54 -1.98
CA THR A 502 6.22 34.36 -2.98
C THR A 502 7.49 35.13 -2.59
N PRO A 503 8.69 34.65 -2.98
CA PRO A 503 9.90 35.46 -3.09
C PRO A 503 9.84 36.40 -4.30
N SER A 504 10.91 37.16 -4.52
CA SER A 504 11.11 38.11 -5.62
C SER A 504 11.34 37.46 -7.00
N SER A 505 11.10 36.16 -7.19
CA SER A 505 11.21 35.48 -8.49
C SER A 505 9.93 35.64 -9.31
N LEU A 506 9.71 36.84 -9.85
CA LEU A 506 8.39 37.28 -10.33
C LEU A 506 7.89 36.43 -11.51
N TYR A 507 8.73 36.19 -12.53
CA TYR A 507 8.28 35.42 -13.71
C TYR A 507 8.05 33.95 -13.36
N THR A 508 8.85 33.36 -12.49
CA THR A 508 8.72 31.98 -12.03
C THR A 508 7.38 31.75 -11.33
N TRP A 509 6.99 32.66 -10.42
CA TRP A 509 5.74 32.53 -9.68
C TRP A 509 4.52 32.90 -10.53
N LEU A 510 4.65 33.89 -11.41
CA LEU A 510 3.61 34.17 -12.41
C LEU A 510 3.38 32.96 -13.31
N LEU A 511 4.44 32.29 -13.78
CA LEU A 511 4.34 31.10 -14.61
C LEU A 511 3.64 29.96 -13.88
N LYS A 512 3.96 29.73 -12.60
CA LYS A 512 3.26 28.75 -11.77
C LYS A 512 1.77 29.08 -11.65
N ALA A 513 1.44 30.34 -11.41
CA ALA A 513 0.07 30.82 -11.33
C ALA A 513 -0.68 30.66 -12.68
N SER A 514 -0.01 30.90 -13.80
CA SER A 514 -0.56 30.68 -15.15
C SER A 514 -0.89 29.21 -15.44
N ASN A 515 -0.26 28.26 -14.74
CA ASN A 515 -0.55 26.83 -14.83
C ASN A 515 -1.62 26.35 -13.82
N THR A 516 -2.28 27.27 -13.11
CA THR A 516 -3.40 26.92 -12.22
C THR A 516 -4.74 26.95 -12.96
N ASP A 517 -5.81 26.62 -12.25
CA ASP A 517 -7.18 26.72 -12.76
C ASP A 517 -7.87 28.03 -12.39
N ALA A 518 -7.15 29.00 -11.82
CA ALA A 518 -7.70 30.31 -11.53
C ALA A 518 -8.27 30.97 -12.81
N ASP A 519 -9.26 31.82 -12.61
CA ASP A 519 -9.85 32.69 -13.62
C ASP A 519 -9.21 34.10 -13.57
N LEU A 520 -8.58 34.43 -12.43
CA LEU A 520 -7.85 35.69 -12.22
C LEU A 520 -6.66 35.46 -11.28
N VAL A 521 -5.51 36.03 -11.64
CA VAL A 521 -4.35 36.15 -10.76
C VAL A 521 -4.24 37.59 -10.28
N ILE A 522 -3.92 37.80 -9.01
CA ILE A 522 -3.64 39.12 -8.43
C ILE A 522 -2.24 39.02 -7.84
N PHE A 523 -1.28 39.78 -8.35
CA PHE A 523 0.11 39.70 -7.90
C PHE A 523 0.56 41.03 -7.29
N ALA A 524 0.66 41.05 -5.95
CA ALA A 524 1.20 42.17 -5.19
C ALA A 524 2.73 42.07 -5.07
N THR A 525 3.44 43.06 -5.63
CA THR A 525 4.91 43.14 -5.58
C THR A 525 5.39 44.59 -5.72
N ASP A 526 6.56 44.89 -5.14
CA ASP A 526 7.27 46.15 -5.30
C ASP A 526 8.14 46.21 -6.57
N GLY A 527 8.21 45.09 -7.31
CA GLY A 527 8.93 44.96 -8.57
C GLY A 527 10.42 44.65 -8.44
N HIS A 528 10.89 44.36 -7.23
CA HIS A 528 12.18 43.71 -7.08
C HIS A 528 12.09 42.31 -7.69
N ASN A 529 12.94 42.05 -8.68
CA ASN A 529 12.95 40.78 -9.41
C ASN A 529 14.32 40.12 -9.41
N ASP A 530 14.39 38.85 -8.98
CA ASP A 530 15.63 38.06 -8.97
C ASP A 530 15.68 36.98 -10.08
N ASP A 531 14.67 36.92 -10.96
CA ASP A 531 14.62 35.99 -12.08
C ASP A 531 14.45 36.69 -13.45
N ASN A 532 14.35 35.90 -14.52
CA ASN A 532 14.22 36.39 -15.89
C ASN A 532 13.07 35.72 -16.62
N TYR A 533 12.46 36.48 -17.54
CA TYR A 533 11.50 35.93 -18.49
C TYR A 533 12.18 34.95 -19.46
N HIS A 534 11.51 33.83 -19.72
CA HIS A 534 11.93 32.84 -20.71
C HIS A 534 10.90 32.73 -21.83
N PRO A 535 11.25 33.06 -23.10
CA PRO A 535 10.31 33.06 -24.23
C PRO A 535 9.60 31.72 -24.48
N ASN A 536 10.24 30.60 -24.18
CA ASN A 536 9.66 29.26 -24.34
C ASN A 536 8.40 29.04 -23.46
N ASN A 537 8.15 29.91 -22.49
CA ASN A 537 7.00 29.85 -21.59
C ASN A 537 5.85 30.78 -22.02
N GLU A 538 6.01 31.56 -23.09
CA GLU A 538 5.03 32.58 -23.54
C GLU A 538 3.60 32.01 -23.66
N ALA A 539 3.46 30.86 -24.29
CA ALA A 539 2.16 30.24 -24.47
C ALA A 539 1.51 29.80 -23.15
N SER A 540 2.30 29.42 -22.15
CA SER A 540 1.76 29.06 -20.83
C SER A 540 1.21 30.28 -20.10
N TYR A 541 1.86 31.45 -20.23
CA TYR A 541 1.32 32.71 -19.71
C TYR A 541 0.01 33.09 -20.41
N LYS A 542 -0.03 33.03 -21.75
CA LYS A 542 -1.21 33.40 -22.55
C LYS A 542 -2.39 32.45 -22.36
N ASN A 543 -2.14 31.16 -22.15
CA ASN A 543 -3.20 30.17 -21.90
C ASN A 543 -3.71 30.20 -20.46
N GLY A 544 -2.94 30.77 -19.53
CA GLY A 544 -3.31 30.91 -18.13
C GLY A 544 -4.37 32.00 -17.88
N PRO A 545 -4.76 32.20 -16.61
CA PRO A 545 -5.58 33.34 -16.20
C PRO A 545 -4.91 34.69 -16.48
N PRO A 546 -5.71 35.73 -16.79
CA PRO A 546 -5.24 37.10 -16.74
C PRO A 546 -4.71 37.48 -15.35
N ALA A 547 -3.64 38.27 -15.32
CA ALA A 547 -3.02 38.72 -14.08
C ALA A 547 -3.13 40.24 -13.86
N ILE A 548 -3.65 40.63 -12.70
CA ILE A 548 -3.58 42.00 -12.19
C ILE A 548 -2.27 42.15 -11.41
N ILE A 549 -1.33 42.93 -11.95
CA ILE A 549 -0.06 43.23 -11.30
C ILE A 549 -0.21 44.50 -10.48
N LEU A 550 -0.13 44.38 -9.15
CA LEU A 550 -0.26 45.50 -8.21
C LEU A 550 1.12 46.07 -7.90
N ASN A 551 1.39 47.27 -8.40
CA ASN A 551 2.56 48.06 -8.06
C ASN A 551 2.33 48.74 -6.71
N VAL A 552 2.70 48.05 -5.62
CA VAL A 552 2.36 48.45 -4.24
C VAL A 552 3.12 49.68 -3.73
N ILE A 553 4.26 50.01 -4.36
CA ILE A 553 5.03 51.22 -4.04
C ILE A 553 4.73 52.40 -4.98
N ALA A 554 3.84 52.20 -5.97
CA ALA A 554 3.55 53.15 -7.04
C ALA A 554 4.80 53.76 -7.68
N THR A 555 5.83 52.94 -7.93
CA THR A 555 7.09 53.42 -8.51
C THR A 555 6.90 53.91 -9.95
N GLU A 556 7.56 55.01 -10.28
CA GLU A 556 7.65 55.55 -11.64
C GLU A 556 8.96 55.11 -12.35
N ASN A 557 9.77 54.24 -11.71
CA ASN A 557 11.00 53.74 -12.32
C ASN A 557 10.66 52.96 -13.59
N LYS A 558 11.10 53.49 -14.74
CA LYS A 558 10.80 52.92 -16.07
C LYS A 558 11.15 51.43 -16.20
N SER A 559 12.27 50.98 -15.63
CA SER A 559 12.67 49.57 -15.72
C SER A 559 11.72 48.66 -14.97
N VAL A 560 11.28 49.07 -13.78
CA VAL A 560 10.37 48.29 -12.94
C VAL A 560 8.95 48.31 -13.53
N VAL A 561 8.50 49.49 -13.98
CA VAL A 561 7.21 49.64 -14.68
C VAL A 561 7.16 48.81 -15.96
N ASN A 562 8.27 48.71 -16.71
CA ASN A 562 8.35 47.85 -17.88
C ASN A 562 8.19 46.36 -17.50
N THR A 563 8.74 45.91 -16.38
CA THR A 563 8.52 44.56 -15.86
C THR A 563 7.05 44.32 -15.54
N PHE A 564 6.38 45.23 -14.82
CA PHE A 564 4.95 45.10 -14.51
C PHE A 564 4.08 45.07 -15.76
N ASN A 565 4.32 45.98 -16.70
CA ASN A 565 3.59 46.05 -17.97
C ASN A 565 3.81 44.79 -18.81
N HIS A 566 5.04 44.26 -18.81
CA HIS A 566 5.34 43.01 -19.52
C HIS A 566 4.59 41.84 -18.89
N MET A 567 4.63 41.66 -17.56
CA MET A 567 3.89 40.62 -16.84
C MET A 567 2.38 40.70 -17.09
N ALA A 568 1.81 41.90 -17.07
CA ALA A 568 0.39 42.12 -17.38
C ALA A 568 0.08 41.76 -18.84
N THR A 569 0.90 42.22 -19.80
CA THR A 569 0.66 42.00 -21.24
C THR A 569 0.76 40.53 -21.63
N ILE A 570 1.76 39.79 -21.14
CA ILE A 570 1.94 38.37 -21.52
C ILE A 570 0.83 37.45 -20.98
N THR A 571 0.06 37.91 -19.98
CA THR A 571 -1.08 37.20 -19.41
C THR A 571 -2.42 37.75 -19.88
N ASP A 572 -2.47 38.76 -20.75
CA ASP A 572 -3.69 39.48 -21.13
C ASP A 572 -4.43 40.10 -19.91
N GLY A 573 -3.64 40.57 -18.95
CA GLY A 573 -4.08 41.22 -17.72
C GLY A 573 -3.82 42.72 -17.69
N MET A 574 -3.67 43.28 -16.49
CA MET A 574 -3.46 44.72 -16.31
C MET A 574 -2.49 45.05 -15.18
N HIS A 575 -1.86 46.21 -15.27
CA HIS A 575 -1.03 46.77 -14.21
C HIS A 575 -1.78 47.92 -13.52
N ILE A 576 -1.83 47.91 -12.19
CA ILE A 576 -2.51 48.91 -11.37
C ILE A 576 -1.55 49.47 -10.31
N LEU A 577 -1.61 50.79 -10.09
CA LEU A 577 -0.95 51.44 -8.95
C LEU A 577 -1.73 51.14 -7.66
N ALA A 578 -1.06 50.56 -6.67
CA ALA A 578 -1.69 50.11 -5.42
C ALA A 578 -1.20 50.90 -4.19
N ASN A 579 -1.12 52.22 -4.32
CA ASN A 579 -0.76 53.13 -3.21
C ASN A 579 -1.91 53.40 -2.23
N ASP A 580 -3.14 53.06 -2.60
CA ASP A 580 -4.33 53.16 -1.75
C ASP A 580 -5.04 51.79 -1.73
N PRO A 581 -4.95 51.02 -0.62
CA PRO A 581 -5.55 49.70 -0.52
C PRO A 581 -7.05 49.66 -0.83
N LYS A 582 -7.81 50.71 -0.47
CA LYS A 582 -9.27 50.74 -0.70
C LYS A 582 -9.58 50.91 -2.19
N LYS A 583 -8.96 51.88 -2.85
CA LYS A 583 -9.10 52.08 -4.30
C LYS A 583 -8.60 50.87 -5.10
N THR A 584 -7.56 50.20 -4.60
CA THR A 584 -7.03 48.98 -5.20
C THR A 584 -8.06 47.86 -5.18
N ILE A 585 -8.72 47.63 -4.04
CA ILE A 585 -9.81 46.66 -3.91
C ILE A 585 -10.95 47.00 -4.87
N GLU A 586 -11.38 48.27 -4.96
CA GLU A 586 -12.44 48.71 -5.89
C GLU A 586 -12.07 48.44 -7.36
N ALA A 587 -10.83 48.70 -7.76
CA ALA A 587 -10.34 48.44 -9.10
C ALA A 587 -10.32 46.94 -9.43
N ILE A 588 -9.90 46.09 -8.48
CA ILE A 588 -9.92 44.63 -8.63
C ILE A 588 -11.36 44.13 -8.81
N ILE A 589 -12.31 44.61 -8.01
CA ILE A 589 -13.73 44.23 -8.12
C ILE A 589 -14.30 44.66 -9.48
N SER A 590 -14.00 45.88 -9.93
CA SER A 590 -14.45 46.36 -11.25
C SER A 590 -13.87 45.55 -12.41
N TYR A 591 -12.66 45.03 -12.28
CA TYR A 591 -12.08 44.11 -13.27
C TYR A 591 -12.79 42.76 -13.24
N LEU A 592 -13.00 42.20 -12.05
CA LEU A 592 -13.67 40.91 -11.86
C LEU A 592 -15.10 40.91 -12.43
N GLU A 593 -15.81 42.03 -12.35
CA GLU A 593 -17.16 42.19 -12.93
C GLU A 593 -17.17 42.15 -14.47
N LYS A 594 -16.03 42.42 -15.12
CA LYS A 594 -15.91 42.48 -16.59
C LYS A 594 -15.40 41.18 -17.21
N ILE A 595 -14.74 40.31 -16.44
CA ILE A 595 -14.21 39.06 -16.99
C ILE A 595 -15.33 38.03 -17.18
N GLU A 596 -15.26 37.29 -18.28
CA GLU A 596 -16.18 36.19 -18.53
C GLU A 596 -15.79 35.00 -17.65
N ILE A 597 -16.61 34.71 -16.63
CA ILE A 597 -16.48 33.51 -15.82
C ILE A 597 -17.33 32.41 -16.45
N HIS A 598 -16.67 31.38 -16.97
CA HIS A 598 -17.36 30.23 -17.53
C HIS A 598 -17.99 29.37 -16.42
N PRO A 599 -19.27 29.00 -16.55
CA PRO A 599 -19.98 28.25 -15.52
C PRO A 599 -19.52 26.78 -15.45
N TYR A 600 -19.21 26.14 -16.58
CA TYR A 600 -18.74 24.77 -16.61
C TYR A 600 -17.26 24.71 -16.91
N THR A 601 -16.53 24.00 -16.05
CA THR A 601 -15.12 23.67 -16.27
C THR A 601 -14.97 22.17 -16.21
N PHE A 602 -14.39 21.59 -17.25
CA PHE A 602 -13.96 20.20 -17.30
C PHE A 602 -12.43 20.13 -17.37
N SER A 603 -11.84 19.04 -16.87
CA SER A 603 -10.44 18.73 -17.14
C SER A 603 -10.25 17.29 -17.59
N TYR A 604 -9.34 17.10 -18.55
CA TYR A 604 -8.89 15.79 -19.01
C TYR A 604 -7.41 15.88 -19.43
N PHE A 605 -6.82 14.75 -19.82
CA PHE A 605 -5.42 14.60 -20.25
C PHE A 605 -5.50 14.07 -21.66
N SER A 606 -4.89 14.78 -22.58
CA SER A 606 -4.81 14.34 -23.97
C SER A 606 -3.82 13.18 -24.10
N THR A 607 -4.12 12.26 -25.01
CA THR A 607 -3.26 11.12 -25.33
C THR A 607 -2.19 11.48 -26.38
N ALA A 608 -2.37 12.58 -27.11
CA ALA A 608 -1.49 13.01 -28.20
C ALA A 608 -0.63 14.23 -27.82
N LYS A 609 0.58 14.29 -28.38
CA LYS A 609 1.66 15.19 -27.94
C LYS A 609 1.83 16.47 -28.77
N THR A 610 1.66 16.43 -30.09
CA THR A 610 2.21 17.50 -30.95
C THR A 610 1.28 18.03 -32.04
N GLU A 611 0.14 17.40 -32.28
CA GLU A 611 -0.79 17.80 -33.34
C GLU A 611 -1.83 18.80 -32.81
N GLN A 612 -2.37 19.62 -33.71
CA GLN A 612 -3.57 20.39 -33.42
C GLN A 612 -4.70 19.41 -33.14
N ARG A 613 -5.27 19.51 -31.95
CA ARG A 613 -6.33 18.62 -31.46
C ARG A 613 -7.68 19.27 -31.66
N HIS A 614 -8.65 18.45 -32.05
CA HIS A 614 -10.04 18.86 -32.23
C HIS A 614 -10.88 18.25 -31.11
N VAL A 615 -11.49 19.11 -30.30
CA VAL A 615 -12.40 18.73 -29.22
C VAL A 615 -13.82 19.03 -29.66
N THR A 616 -14.70 18.04 -29.50
CA THR A 616 -16.13 18.22 -29.70
C THR A 616 -16.86 17.94 -28.41
N ILE A 617 -17.76 18.83 -28.03
CA ILE A 617 -18.70 18.66 -26.93
C ILE A 617 -20.09 18.61 -27.50
N ALA A 618 -20.83 17.59 -27.12
CA ALA A 618 -22.21 17.41 -27.51
C ALA A 618 -23.12 17.27 -26.30
N ILE A 619 -24.34 17.75 -26.42
CA ILE A 619 -25.40 17.63 -25.41
C ILE A 619 -26.69 17.14 -26.06
N ASP A 620 -27.53 16.48 -25.26
CA ASP A 620 -28.88 16.05 -25.67
C ASP A 620 -28.83 15.15 -26.91
N ASN A 621 -28.12 14.02 -26.81
CA ASN A 621 -27.92 13.04 -27.87
C ASN A 621 -27.42 13.66 -29.19
N ASN A 622 -26.42 14.55 -29.09
CA ASN A 622 -25.83 15.29 -30.21
C ASN A 622 -26.79 16.27 -30.91
N ARG A 623 -27.91 16.67 -30.29
CA ARG A 623 -28.77 17.73 -30.84
C ARG A 623 -28.01 19.05 -30.99
N LEU A 624 -27.17 19.38 -30.01
CA LEU A 624 -26.28 20.54 -30.05
C LEU A 624 -24.86 20.08 -29.87
N ASN A 625 -23.94 20.72 -30.59
CA ASN A 625 -22.52 20.52 -30.43
C ASN A 625 -21.76 21.84 -30.49
N ALA A 626 -20.59 21.83 -29.87
CA ALA A 626 -19.59 22.88 -29.94
C ALA A 626 -18.24 22.22 -30.19
N SER A 627 -17.41 22.86 -31.00
CA SER A 627 -16.08 22.36 -31.30
C SER A 627 -15.04 23.43 -31.11
N CYS A 628 -13.89 23.04 -30.58
CA CYS A 628 -12.76 23.93 -30.38
C CYS A 628 -11.44 23.19 -30.66
N ASN A 629 -10.40 23.96 -30.94
CA ASN A 629 -9.08 23.42 -31.23
C ASN A 629 -8.08 23.87 -30.16
N TYR A 630 -7.10 23.02 -29.87
CA TYR A 630 -5.95 23.39 -29.03
C TYR A 630 -4.68 22.66 -29.50
N GLN A 631 -3.52 23.15 -29.06
CA GLN A 631 -2.24 22.49 -29.30
C GLN A 631 -1.31 22.76 -28.11
N PHE A 632 -0.51 21.76 -27.71
CA PHE A 632 0.56 21.98 -26.75
C PHE A 632 1.76 22.63 -27.44
N SER A 633 2.13 23.82 -27.00
CA SER A 633 3.23 24.63 -27.55
C SER A 633 4.57 24.38 -26.86
N ASN A 634 4.58 23.94 -25.60
CA ASN A 634 5.77 23.57 -24.87
C ASN A 634 5.55 22.24 -24.11
N MET A 635 6.17 21.19 -24.61
CA MET A 635 6.07 19.83 -24.08
C MET A 635 7.03 19.55 -22.91
N ALA A 636 7.99 20.44 -22.65
CA ALA A 636 8.93 20.31 -21.55
C ALA A 636 8.29 20.74 -20.21
N GLN A 637 7.25 21.56 -20.24
CA GLN A 637 6.57 22.04 -19.04
C GLN A 637 5.47 21.07 -18.59
N LEU A 638 5.71 20.41 -17.46
CA LEU A 638 4.75 19.50 -16.85
C LEU A 638 3.61 20.31 -16.21
N GLY A 639 2.37 20.03 -16.61
CA GLY A 639 1.19 20.61 -15.95
C GLY A 639 1.01 20.10 -14.50
N PRO A 640 -0.03 20.54 -13.78
CA PRO A 640 -0.31 20.07 -12.42
C PRO A 640 -0.45 18.55 -12.34
N ARG A 641 0.55 17.88 -11.73
CA ARG A 641 0.60 16.42 -11.54
C ARG A 641 1.28 16.09 -10.22
N ILE A 642 0.91 14.96 -9.64
CA ILE A 642 1.71 14.32 -8.59
C ILE A 642 2.98 13.79 -9.26
N ILE A 643 4.12 14.22 -8.74
CA ILE A 643 5.44 13.91 -9.30
C ILE A 643 6.24 12.94 -8.45
N GLY A 644 5.82 12.69 -7.20
CA GLY A 644 6.44 11.70 -6.34
C GLY A 644 5.50 11.24 -5.24
N VAL A 645 5.58 9.95 -4.89
CA VAL A 645 4.83 9.33 -3.79
C VAL A 645 5.82 8.63 -2.85
N TYR A 646 5.65 8.86 -1.55
CA TYR A 646 6.58 8.42 -0.52
C TYR A 646 5.86 7.72 0.62
N LEU A 647 6.49 6.68 1.14
CA LEU A 647 6.10 5.99 2.36
C LEU A 647 6.98 6.44 3.52
N LYS A 648 6.37 6.80 4.63
CA LYS A 648 7.03 6.97 5.92
C LYS A 648 6.51 5.92 6.88
N LEU A 649 7.42 5.15 7.47
CA LEU A 649 7.11 4.11 8.43
C LEU A 649 7.85 4.38 9.73
N LYS A 650 7.13 4.35 10.86
CA LYS A 650 7.71 4.46 12.20
C LYS A 650 7.20 3.31 13.05
N TYR A 651 8.12 2.58 13.69
CA TYR A 651 7.79 1.53 14.65
C TYR A 651 8.32 1.91 16.04
N ALA A 652 7.43 1.94 17.03
CA ALA A 652 7.72 2.31 18.41
C ALA A 652 8.54 3.62 18.50
N ASN A 653 9.62 3.60 19.28
CA ASN A 653 10.52 4.74 19.46
C ASN A 653 11.68 4.75 18.44
N GLN A 654 11.61 3.94 17.38
CA GLN A 654 12.65 3.90 16.36
C GLN A 654 12.56 5.11 15.40
N PRO A 655 13.65 5.49 14.72
CA PRO A 655 13.63 6.53 13.70
C PRO A 655 12.66 6.20 12.55
N THR A 656 12.03 7.23 11.98
CA THR A 656 11.18 7.07 10.80
C THR A 656 12.00 6.66 9.58
N VAL A 657 11.58 5.60 8.92
CA VAL A 657 12.12 5.15 7.64
C VAL A 657 11.29 5.78 6.52
N LYS A 658 11.95 6.46 5.56
CA LYS A 658 11.32 7.02 4.36
C LYS A 658 11.71 6.18 3.13
N ARG A 659 10.74 5.89 2.26
CA ARG A 659 10.92 5.27 0.94
C ARG A 659 10.25 6.08 -0.14
N VAL A 660 10.88 6.17 -1.30
CA VAL A 660 10.25 6.67 -2.52
C VAL A 660 9.59 5.48 -3.19
N LEU A 661 8.26 5.50 -3.30
CA LEU A 661 7.53 4.43 -3.98
C LEU A 661 7.55 4.64 -5.49
N ALA A 662 7.42 5.89 -5.94
CA ALA A 662 7.54 6.27 -7.34
C ALA A 662 7.86 7.76 -7.51
N GLY A 663 8.51 8.10 -8.63
CA GLY A 663 8.72 9.48 -9.09
C GLY A 663 9.91 10.20 -8.46
N TRP A 664 9.80 11.52 -8.40
CA TRP A 664 10.84 12.46 -7.98
C TRP A 664 11.20 12.29 -6.49
N GLU A 665 12.39 12.75 -6.09
CA GLU A 665 12.87 12.73 -4.71
C GLU A 665 13.76 13.96 -4.47
N ASN A 666 13.30 14.86 -3.62
CA ASN A 666 13.94 16.18 -3.41
C ASN A 666 15.39 16.10 -2.93
N ASP A 667 15.73 15.09 -2.14
CA ASP A 667 17.05 15.00 -1.52
C ASP A 667 18.13 14.57 -2.53
N ILE A 668 17.77 13.78 -3.54
CA ILE A 668 18.72 13.24 -4.52
C ILE A 668 18.60 13.86 -5.92
N HIS A 669 17.42 14.36 -6.30
CA HIS A 669 17.16 14.97 -7.60
C HIS A 669 17.13 16.48 -7.48
N ARG A 670 17.71 17.19 -8.45
CA ARG A 670 17.59 18.65 -8.54
C ARG A 670 16.18 19.02 -9.01
N LYS A 671 15.73 20.24 -8.70
CA LYS A 671 14.43 20.76 -9.17
C LYS A 671 14.28 20.72 -10.69
N GLY A 672 15.38 20.92 -11.42
CA GLY A 672 15.40 20.84 -12.89
C GLY A 672 15.15 19.43 -13.45
N ASP A 673 15.16 18.40 -12.60
CA ASP A 673 15.03 17.00 -13.01
C ASP A 673 13.57 16.50 -12.99
N ILE A 674 12.60 17.38 -12.71
CA ILE A 674 11.18 17.04 -12.72
C ILE A 674 10.71 16.83 -14.17
N THR A 675 10.31 15.60 -14.51
CA THR A 675 9.94 15.21 -15.88
C THR A 675 8.59 14.50 -15.95
N ASP A 676 7.99 14.43 -17.15
CA ASP A 676 6.78 13.63 -17.41
C ASP A 676 7.00 12.14 -17.12
N ALA A 677 8.22 11.62 -17.27
CA ALA A 677 8.54 10.24 -16.93
C ALA A 677 8.29 9.94 -15.45
N LEU A 678 8.73 10.83 -14.55
CA LEU A 678 8.51 10.68 -13.10
C LEU A 678 7.02 10.72 -12.73
N ALA A 679 6.25 11.62 -13.37
CA ALA A 679 4.80 11.66 -13.17
C ALA A 679 4.08 10.41 -13.73
N LYS A 680 4.60 9.82 -14.81
CA LYS A 680 4.10 8.55 -15.37
C LYS A 680 4.41 7.36 -14.46
N GLU A 681 5.58 7.32 -13.83
CA GLU A 681 5.88 6.31 -12.82
C GLU A 681 4.92 6.38 -11.63
N VAL A 682 4.56 7.58 -11.19
CA VAL A 682 3.54 7.76 -10.14
C VAL A 682 2.19 7.22 -10.59
N ASN A 683 1.75 7.55 -11.81
CA ASN A 683 0.49 7.04 -12.34
C ASN A 683 0.49 5.51 -12.43
N ASP A 684 1.57 4.93 -12.93
CA ASP A 684 1.74 3.48 -13.01
C ASP A 684 1.71 2.83 -11.63
N PHE A 685 2.40 3.43 -10.65
CA PHE A 685 2.35 2.98 -9.26
C PHE A 685 0.94 3.03 -8.66
N MET A 686 0.16 4.08 -8.92
CA MET A 686 -1.24 4.17 -8.48
C MET A 686 -2.15 3.14 -9.15
N LEU A 687 -1.76 2.58 -10.30
CA LEU A 687 -2.47 1.45 -10.91
C LEU A 687 -2.02 0.09 -10.36
N GLY A 688 -0.88 0.06 -9.67
CA GLY A 688 -0.25 -1.13 -9.12
C GLY A 688 -0.75 -1.54 -7.73
N SER A 689 0.08 -2.31 -7.03
CA SER A 689 -0.19 -2.73 -5.65
C SER A 689 1.06 -2.65 -4.79
N THR A 690 0.86 -2.42 -3.49
CA THR A 690 1.94 -2.56 -2.49
C THR A 690 1.38 -3.28 -1.28
N GLN A 691 2.08 -4.32 -0.82
CA GLN A 691 1.69 -5.10 0.35
C GLN A 691 2.82 -5.07 1.38
N LEU A 692 2.47 -4.72 2.61
CA LEU A 692 3.33 -4.81 3.78
C LEU A 692 3.03 -6.09 4.54
N TYR A 693 4.06 -6.77 4.99
CA TYR A 693 4.00 -8.00 5.77
C TYR A 693 4.66 -7.73 7.13
N PHE A 694 3.96 -8.08 8.20
CA PHE A 694 4.42 -7.80 9.56
C PHE A 694 4.66 -9.11 10.29
N GLU A 695 5.90 -9.35 10.67
CA GLU A 695 6.28 -10.51 11.46
C GLU A 695 7.19 -10.08 12.61
N GLY A 696 7.28 -10.92 13.63
CA GLY A 696 8.40 -10.93 14.56
C GLY A 696 9.57 -11.69 13.96
N ASN A 697 9.78 -12.92 14.43
CA ASN A 697 10.83 -13.80 13.89
C ASN A 697 10.49 -14.45 12.55
N GLY A 698 9.24 -14.33 12.11
CA GLY A 698 8.69 -15.07 10.97
C GLY A 698 7.87 -16.28 11.43
N PRO A 699 6.90 -16.73 10.62
CA PRO A 699 6.10 -17.92 10.90
C PRO A 699 6.92 -19.20 10.79
N THR A 700 6.52 -20.29 11.43
CA THR A 700 7.04 -21.62 11.07
C THR A 700 6.71 -21.93 9.60
N TYR A 701 7.44 -22.86 9.00
CA TYR A 701 7.23 -23.15 7.58
C TYR A 701 5.81 -23.70 7.33
N ALA A 702 5.31 -24.61 8.17
CA ALA A 702 3.92 -25.06 8.09
C ALA A 702 2.91 -23.93 8.27
N ALA A 703 3.11 -23.00 9.21
CA ALA A 703 2.21 -21.85 9.38
C ALA A 703 2.18 -20.95 8.12
N ALA A 704 3.33 -20.71 7.50
CA ALA A 704 3.43 -19.94 6.27
C ALA A 704 2.69 -20.62 5.10
N VAL A 705 2.82 -21.94 4.95
CA VAL A 705 2.11 -22.72 3.94
C VAL A 705 0.61 -22.74 4.22
N THR A 706 0.20 -22.86 5.48
CA THR A 706 -1.20 -22.76 5.91
C THR A 706 -1.81 -21.43 5.46
N ASP A 707 -1.10 -20.31 5.63
CA ASP A 707 -1.58 -19.00 5.16
C ASP A 707 -1.79 -18.98 3.64
N LEU A 708 -0.85 -19.54 2.87
CA LEU A 708 -0.97 -19.64 1.43
C LEU A 708 -2.17 -20.50 1.01
N LEU A 709 -2.38 -21.65 1.65
CA LEU A 709 -3.52 -22.51 1.34
C LEU A 709 -4.85 -21.88 1.75
N ASN A 710 -4.93 -21.24 2.92
CA ASN A 710 -6.11 -20.50 3.34
C ASN A 710 -6.43 -19.36 2.36
N TYR A 711 -5.41 -18.66 1.86
CA TYR A 711 -5.57 -17.70 0.78
C TYR A 711 -6.14 -18.37 -0.48
N LYS A 712 -5.53 -19.46 -0.96
CA LYS A 712 -6.02 -20.17 -2.15
C LYS A 712 -7.45 -20.68 -1.97
N LEU A 713 -7.81 -21.17 -0.79
CA LEU A 713 -9.17 -21.60 -0.46
C LEU A 713 -10.16 -20.44 -0.41
N SER A 714 -9.72 -19.22 -0.08
CA SER A 714 -10.60 -18.04 -0.14
C SER A 714 -11.10 -17.71 -1.55
N THR A 715 -10.50 -18.29 -2.60
CA THR A 715 -10.93 -18.10 -4.00
C THR A 715 -11.96 -19.14 -4.45
N ARG A 716 -12.34 -20.09 -3.58
CA ARG A 716 -13.19 -21.23 -3.90
C ARG A 716 -14.53 -20.84 -4.47
N ASP A 717 -15.22 -19.92 -3.81
CA ASP A 717 -16.60 -19.58 -4.16
C ASP A 717 -16.73 -19.12 -5.61
N TRP A 718 -15.82 -18.25 -6.10
CA TRP A 718 -15.85 -17.83 -7.51
C TRP A 718 -15.19 -18.86 -8.43
N GLY A 719 -14.16 -19.56 -7.95
CA GLY A 719 -13.43 -20.53 -8.76
C GLY A 719 -14.25 -21.77 -9.13
N GLU A 720 -15.04 -22.30 -8.20
CA GLU A 720 -15.94 -23.43 -8.48
C GLU A 720 -17.08 -23.01 -9.41
N LEU A 721 -17.63 -21.81 -9.25
CA LEU A 721 -18.61 -21.25 -10.19
C LEU A 721 -18.02 -21.09 -11.60
N PHE A 722 -16.75 -20.69 -11.69
CA PHE A 722 -16.05 -20.60 -12.97
C PHE A 722 -15.85 -21.98 -13.61
N ILE A 723 -15.42 -22.97 -12.83
CA ILE A 723 -15.30 -24.38 -13.25
C ILE A 723 -16.66 -24.92 -13.75
N ASP A 724 -17.75 -24.50 -13.11
CA ASP A 724 -19.13 -24.89 -13.45
C ASP A 724 -19.71 -24.13 -14.64
N ASN A 725 -18.88 -23.38 -15.35
CA ASN A 725 -19.27 -22.58 -16.50
C ASN A 725 -20.42 -21.61 -16.15
N LYS A 726 -20.37 -21.03 -14.94
CA LYS A 726 -21.24 -19.95 -14.45
C LYS A 726 -20.47 -18.65 -14.32
N PRO A 727 -19.92 -18.09 -15.42
CA PRO A 727 -19.00 -16.94 -15.36
C PRO A 727 -19.64 -15.66 -14.82
N ILE A 728 -20.97 -15.53 -14.91
CA ILE A 728 -21.70 -14.38 -14.35
C ILE A 728 -21.73 -14.47 -12.81
N GLU A 729 -22.20 -15.60 -12.27
CA GLU A 729 -22.21 -15.85 -10.82
C GLU A 729 -20.77 -15.81 -10.25
N ALA A 730 -19.80 -16.42 -10.95
CA ALA A 730 -18.39 -16.40 -10.57
C ALA A 730 -17.86 -14.96 -10.48
N ARG A 731 -18.22 -14.11 -11.46
CA ARG A 731 -17.82 -12.71 -11.46
C ARG A 731 -18.43 -11.95 -10.29
N GLU A 732 -19.71 -12.14 -10.02
CA GLU A 732 -20.38 -11.50 -8.87
C GLU A 732 -19.70 -11.86 -7.55
N VAL A 733 -19.27 -13.11 -7.39
CA VAL A 733 -18.53 -13.55 -6.20
C VAL A 733 -17.11 -13.01 -6.19
N TYR A 734 -16.40 -13.01 -7.31
CA TYR A 734 -15.06 -12.44 -7.42
C TYR A 734 -15.04 -10.93 -7.10
N GLU A 735 -16.08 -10.20 -7.52
CA GLU A 735 -16.25 -8.77 -7.23
C GLU A 735 -16.49 -8.49 -5.73
N LYS A 736 -16.86 -9.50 -4.92
CA LYS A 736 -16.91 -9.40 -3.45
C LYS A 736 -15.51 -9.37 -2.81
N GLY A 737 -14.44 -9.64 -3.57
CA GLY A 737 -13.08 -9.58 -3.06
C GLY A 737 -12.58 -10.88 -2.46
N GLN A 738 -11.26 -10.96 -2.31
CA GLN A 738 -10.54 -12.12 -1.80
C GLN A 738 -9.35 -11.68 -0.95
N LEU A 739 -8.80 -12.63 -0.18
CA LEU A 739 -7.49 -12.45 0.44
C LEU A 739 -6.43 -12.32 -0.65
N SER A 740 -5.22 -11.90 -0.31
CA SER A 740 -4.14 -11.87 -1.29
C SER A 740 -2.80 -12.04 -0.61
N ILE A 741 -2.03 -13.04 -1.06
CA ILE A 741 -0.67 -13.29 -0.58
C ILE A 741 0.16 -13.68 -1.79
N SER A 742 1.31 -13.02 -1.94
CA SER A 742 2.30 -13.38 -2.94
C SER A 742 3.02 -14.68 -2.56
N GLY A 743 3.03 -15.68 -3.44
CA GLY A 743 3.69 -16.96 -3.16
C GLY A 743 5.20 -16.84 -2.91
N SER A 744 5.86 -15.83 -3.50
CA SER A 744 7.29 -15.57 -3.27
C SER A 744 7.58 -15.03 -1.87
N VAL A 745 6.59 -14.45 -1.19
CA VAL A 745 6.79 -13.80 0.11
C VAL A 745 7.08 -14.79 1.23
N LEU A 746 6.61 -16.04 1.12
CA LEU A 746 6.76 -17.06 2.17
C LEU A 746 8.22 -17.25 2.59
N ASN A 747 9.14 -17.26 1.61
CA ASN A 747 10.56 -17.41 1.87
C ASN A 747 11.17 -16.10 2.42
N LEU A 748 10.72 -14.95 1.95
CA LEU A 748 11.24 -13.64 2.37
C LEU A 748 10.89 -13.37 3.84
N ILE A 749 9.62 -13.52 4.21
CA ILE A 749 9.14 -13.23 5.57
C ILE A 749 9.32 -14.41 6.55
N GLY A 750 9.63 -15.61 6.05
CA GLY A 750 9.92 -16.78 6.87
C GLY A 750 11.08 -16.61 7.87
N PRO A 751 11.25 -17.55 8.80
CA PRO A 751 12.19 -17.45 9.90
C PRO A 751 13.62 -17.66 9.41
N LEU A 752 14.61 -17.04 10.05
CA LEU A 752 16.02 -17.32 9.75
C LEU A 752 16.33 -18.80 10.09
N TYR A 753 17.31 -19.38 9.41
CA TYR A 753 17.79 -20.73 9.71
C TYR A 753 18.77 -20.73 10.88
N ASP A 754 18.78 -21.84 11.63
CA ASP A 754 19.72 -22.08 12.73
C ASP A 754 19.77 -20.94 13.76
N ILE A 755 18.59 -20.45 14.14
CA ILE A 755 18.42 -19.30 15.05
C ILE A 755 18.75 -19.64 16.50
N ALA A 756 18.67 -20.90 16.90
CA ALA A 756 18.88 -21.34 18.26
C ALA A 756 19.87 -22.51 18.31
N SER A 757 20.75 -22.48 19.31
CA SER A 757 21.64 -23.57 19.69
C SER A 757 21.97 -23.46 21.18
N GLN A 758 22.68 -24.44 21.72
CA GLN A 758 23.27 -24.36 23.07
C GLN A 758 24.22 -23.17 23.28
N LYS A 759 24.66 -22.48 22.21
CA LYS A 759 25.61 -21.35 22.29
C LYS A 759 24.99 -19.99 22.04
N SER A 760 23.87 -19.91 21.31
CA SER A 760 23.31 -18.64 20.88
C SER A 760 21.84 -18.73 20.52
N LEU A 761 21.09 -17.65 20.76
CA LEU A 761 19.72 -17.44 20.28
C LEU A 761 19.66 -16.13 19.51
N THR A 762 19.30 -16.18 18.23
CA THR A 762 19.07 -15.00 17.38
C THR A 762 17.57 -14.78 17.21
N TYR A 763 17.10 -13.57 17.49
CA TYR A 763 15.68 -13.23 17.41
C TYR A 763 15.47 -11.77 17.01
N ALA A 764 14.33 -11.47 16.40
CA ALA A 764 13.85 -10.12 16.15
C ALA A 764 13.30 -9.53 17.45
N ASN A 765 13.92 -8.46 17.95
CA ASN A 765 13.40 -7.74 19.11
C ASN A 765 12.23 -6.80 18.75
N GLY A 766 12.21 -6.30 17.52
CA GLY A 766 11.13 -5.51 16.93
C GLY A 766 10.34 -6.28 15.88
N LEU A 767 9.55 -5.55 15.08
CA LEU A 767 8.82 -6.13 13.95
C LEU A 767 9.72 -6.20 12.70
N LYS A 768 9.86 -7.39 12.13
CA LYS A 768 10.32 -7.60 10.75
C LYS A 768 9.21 -7.17 9.80
N ILE A 769 9.43 -6.08 9.10
CA ILE A 769 8.46 -5.54 8.13
C ILE A 769 9.05 -5.68 6.74
N GLY A 770 8.37 -6.44 5.89
CA GLY A 770 8.68 -6.57 4.46
C GLY A 770 7.66 -5.81 3.62
N MET A 771 8.09 -5.23 2.50
CA MET A 771 7.21 -4.56 1.54
C MET A 771 7.43 -5.12 0.15
N GLN A 772 6.37 -5.62 -0.47
CA GLN A 772 6.36 -5.98 -1.87
C GLN A 772 5.62 -4.91 -2.67
N THR A 773 6.23 -4.38 -3.72
CA THR A 773 5.62 -3.40 -4.62
C THR A 773 5.58 -3.95 -6.04
N LEU A 774 4.41 -3.89 -6.66
CA LEU A 774 4.16 -4.25 -8.05
C LEU A 774 3.78 -3.00 -8.84
N LYS A 775 4.58 -2.68 -9.86
CA LYS A 775 4.27 -1.64 -10.85
C LYS A 775 3.87 -2.33 -12.16
N PRO A 776 2.65 -2.09 -12.67
CA PRO A 776 2.08 -2.86 -13.77
C PRO A 776 2.67 -2.54 -15.14
N GLY A 777 3.33 -1.40 -15.32
CA GLY A 777 3.92 -0.99 -16.58
C GLY A 777 2.91 -0.54 -17.64
N PHE A 778 1.64 -0.31 -17.29
CA PHE A 778 0.61 0.14 -18.24
C PHE A 778 0.87 1.52 -18.83
N ILE A 779 1.57 2.37 -18.08
CA ILE A 779 1.87 3.75 -18.50
C ILE A 779 3.34 3.88 -18.93
N THR A 780 4.24 3.15 -18.28
CA THR A 780 5.69 3.21 -18.50
C THR A 780 6.21 2.14 -19.45
N SER A 781 5.37 1.17 -19.83
CA SER A 781 5.73 -0.04 -20.60
C SER A 781 6.78 -0.93 -19.92
N LYS A 782 6.99 -0.74 -18.60
CA LYS A 782 7.95 -1.50 -17.79
C LYS A 782 7.26 -1.97 -16.53
N ALA A 783 6.89 -3.25 -16.53
CA ALA A 783 6.33 -3.89 -15.35
C ALA A 783 7.47 -4.28 -14.40
N MET A 784 7.31 -4.02 -13.11
CA MET A 784 8.35 -4.27 -12.09
C MET A 784 7.77 -4.89 -10.83
N SER A 785 8.51 -5.83 -10.24
CA SER A 785 8.28 -6.35 -8.90
C SER A 785 9.49 -6.03 -8.02
N GLN A 786 9.26 -5.52 -6.82
CA GLN A 786 10.31 -5.13 -5.88
C GLN A 786 9.99 -5.61 -4.47
N PHE A 787 11.02 -5.91 -3.69
CA PHE A 787 10.90 -6.24 -2.27
C PHE A 787 11.88 -5.47 -1.39
N ASP A 788 11.42 -5.08 -0.20
CA ASP A 788 12.18 -4.27 0.75
C ASP A 788 11.99 -4.74 2.19
N TYR A 789 13.09 -5.00 2.92
CA TYR A 789 13.06 -5.14 4.37
C TYR A 789 13.31 -3.81 5.06
N PHE A 790 12.35 -3.38 5.89
CA PHE A 790 12.53 -2.21 6.73
C PHE A 790 13.48 -2.51 7.90
N PRO A 791 14.34 -1.55 8.31
CA PRO A 791 15.25 -1.70 9.43
C PRO A 791 14.53 -1.57 10.79
N THR A 792 13.51 -2.39 11.02
CA THR A 792 12.64 -2.35 12.21
C THR A 792 12.74 -3.60 13.09
N SER A 793 13.25 -4.71 12.55
CA SER A 793 13.35 -6.00 13.26
C SER A 793 14.31 -5.95 14.43
N GLN A 794 15.38 -5.17 14.37
CA GLN A 794 16.42 -5.12 15.39
C GLN A 794 16.87 -6.54 15.77
N TYR A 795 17.12 -7.40 14.76
CA TYR A 795 17.63 -8.74 15.01
C TYR A 795 18.87 -8.64 15.90
N THR A 796 18.91 -9.49 16.92
CA THR A 796 20.01 -9.55 17.87
C THR A 796 20.24 -11.00 18.28
N THR A 797 21.49 -11.30 18.61
CA THR A 797 21.87 -12.58 19.18
C THR A 797 22.14 -12.42 20.67
N ILE A 798 21.58 -13.31 21.49
CA ILE A 798 22.03 -13.54 22.86
C ILE A 798 23.05 -14.67 22.84
N GLY A 799 24.17 -14.48 23.52
CA GLY A 799 25.24 -15.46 23.64
C GLY A 799 26.21 -15.09 24.75
N THR A 800 27.24 -15.90 24.95
CA THR A 800 28.20 -15.73 26.06
C THR A 800 29.26 -14.66 25.81
N SER A 801 29.39 -14.15 24.58
CA SER A 801 30.33 -13.08 24.21
C SER A 801 29.64 -12.01 23.37
N PRO A 802 29.70 -10.71 23.75
CA PRO A 802 29.14 -9.60 22.97
C PRO A 802 29.65 -9.52 21.52
N LEU A 803 30.95 -9.76 21.31
CA LEU A 803 31.56 -9.78 19.98
C LEU A 803 31.02 -10.96 19.15
N ALA A 804 30.95 -12.16 19.74
CA ALA A 804 30.46 -13.34 19.04
C ALA A 804 28.96 -13.20 18.69
N ALA A 805 28.18 -12.58 19.58
CA ALA A 805 26.78 -12.25 19.34
C ALA A 805 26.62 -11.28 18.16
N PHE A 806 27.40 -10.20 18.13
CA PHE A 806 27.37 -9.23 17.02
C PHE A 806 27.70 -9.90 15.67
N LYS A 807 28.75 -10.72 15.62
CA LYS A 807 29.11 -11.50 14.41
C LYS A 807 28.00 -12.46 14.00
N THR A 808 27.41 -13.17 14.97
CA THR A 808 26.36 -14.14 14.69
C THR A 808 25.11 -13.45 14.16
N THR A 809 24.73 -12.30 14.70
CA THR A 809 23.62 -11.50 14.16
C THR A 809 23.89 -11.13 12.70
N MET A 810 25.09 -10.66 12.38
CA MET A 810 25.50 -10.35 11.00
C MET A 810 25.35 -11.56 10.09
N TYR A 811 25.93 -12.70 10.44
CA TYR A 811 25.91 -13.91 9.61
C TYR A 811 24.50 -14.44 9.40
N LYS A 812 23.65 -14.39 10.44
CA LYS A 812 22.27 -14.87 10.35
C LYS A 812 21.39 -13.92 9.53
N THR A 813 21.58 -12.60 9.67
CA THR A 813 20.78 -11.61 8.95
C THR A 813 21.22 -11.44 7.49
N SER A 814 22.45 -11.81 7.12
CA SER A 814 22.86 -11.94 5.71
C SER A 814 21.97 -12.89 4.90
N GLN A 815 21.26 -13.84 5.53
CA GLN A 815 20.28 -14.69 4.86
C GLN A 815 19.14 -13.88 4.21
N LEU A 816 18.77 -12.71 4.75
CA LEU A 816 17.73 -11.86 4.17
C LEU A 816 18.12 -11.39 2.77
N ALA A 817 19.39 -10.99 2.59
CA ALA A 817 19.92 -10.56 1.29
C ALA A 817 20.05 -11.73 0.30
N ILE A 818 20.39 -12.93 0.79
CA ILE A 818 20.46 -14.13 -0.06
C ILE A 818 19.07 -14.53 -0.56
N ARG A 819 18.02 -14.40 0.26
CA ARG A 819 16.63 -14.64 -0.19
C ARG A 819 16.18 -13.66 -1.26
N GLU A 820 16.59 -12.39 -1.16
CA GLU A 820 16.32 -11.40 -2.22
C GLU A 820 17.06 -11.80 -3.51
N TYR A 821 18.33 -12.19 -3.41
CA TYR A 821 19.15 -12.65 -4.53
C TYR A 821 18.54 -13.85 -5.28
N GLU A 822 17.98 -14.80 -4.55
CA GLU A 822 17.39 -16.02 -5.13
C GLU A 822 16.05 -15.79 -5.84
N LEU A 823 15.27 -14.83 -5.36
CA LEU A 823 13.92 -14.58 -5.86
C LEU A 823 13.86 -13.49 -6.94
N PHE A 824 14.86 -12.61 -7.01
CA PHE A 824 14.83 -11.46 -7.90
C PHE A 824 15.97 -11.46 -8.91
N GLU A 825 15.71 -10.93 -10.11
CA GLU A 825 16.68 -10.86 -11.20
C GLU A 825 17.84 -9.91 -10.87
N ASP A 826 17.53 -8.79 -10.23
CA ASP A 826 18.48 -7.83 -9.69
C ASP A 826 18.41 -7.81 -8.16
N SER A 827 19.56 -7.64 -7.51
CA SER A 827 19.67 -7.59 -6.05
C SER A 827 20.93 -6.86 -5.60
N THR A 828 20.95 -6.37 -4.36
CA THR A 828 22.17 -5.76 -3.78
C THR A 828 23.36 -6.71 -3.83
N PHE A 829 23.11 -8.01 -3.57
CA PHE A 829 24.15 -9.04 -3.68
C PHE A 829 24.74 -9.11 -5.10
N LYS A 830 23.89 -9.21 -6.14
CA LYS A 830 24.34 -9.23 -7.54
C LYS A 830 25.11 -7.98 -7.93
N GLN A 831 24.63 -6.80 -7.57
CA GLN A 831 25.27 -5.53 -7.94
C GLN A 831 26.65 -5.35 -7.30
N LEU A 832 26.90 -5.98 -6.15
CA LEU A 832 28.14 -5.84 -5.37
C LEU A 832 29.07 -7.06 -5.41
N ALA A 833 28.63 -8.19 -5.97
CA ALA A 833 29.38 -9.46 -5.93
C ALA A 833 30.82 -9.33 -6.45
N ASP A 834 30.96 -8.72 -7.62
CA ASP A 834 32.24 -8.57 -8.34
C ASP A 834 32.90 -7.19 -8.15
N LYS A 835 32.44 -6.42 -7.15
CA LYS A 835 32.93 -5.06 -6.88
C LYS A 835 33.97 -5.05 -5.77
N SER A 836 34.89 -4.09 -5.84
CA SER A 836 35.81 -3.78 -4.75
C SER A 836 35.10 -2.93 -3.71
N TRP A 837 35.07 -3.38 -2.47
CA TRP A 837 34.31 -2.73 -1.40
C TRP A 837 35.15 -1.70 -0.65
N ILE A 838 34.48 -0.64 -0.20
CA ILE A 838 35.01 0.32 0.77
C ILE A 838 33.96 0.57 1.85
N ASN A 839 34.37 0.65 3.11
CA ASN A 839 33.48 1.06 4.19
C ASN A 839 33.44 2.59 4.33
N LEU A 840 32.39 3.10 4.97
CA LEU A 840 32.17 4.53 5.14
C LEU A 840 33.26 5.24 5.95
N SER A 841 33.93 4.56 6.88
CA SER A 841 35.02 5.16 7.66
C SER A 841 36.22 5.44 6.77
N ASP A 842 36.68 4.41 6.06
CA ASP A 842 37.83 4.50 5.16
C ASP A 842 37.56 5.44 3.98
N ALA A 843 36.31 5.48 3.48
CA ALA A 843 35.90 6.43 2.45
C ALA A 843 35.99 7.90 2.94
N ARG A 844 35.68 8.17 4.21
CA ARG A 844 35.84 9.51 4.80
C ARG A 844 37.30 9.87 4.99
N GLU A 845 38.12 8.94 5.47
CA GLU A 845 39.56 9.15 5.69
C GLU A 845 40.32 9.43 4.39
N SER A 846 40.01 8.66 3.34
CA SER A 846 40.59 8.82 2.01
C SER A 846 40.01 9.98 1.20
N LYS A 847 39.04 10.74 1.75
CA LYS A 847 38.28 11.77 1.03
C LYS A 847 37.68 11.27 -0.29
N TRP A 848 37.23 10.02 -0.30
CA TRP A 848 36.69 9.35 -1.48
C TRP A 848 35.61 10.17 -2.19
N LEU A 849 34.74 10.86 -1.43
CA LEU A 849 33.64 11.65 -1.98
C LEU A 849 34.12 12.79 -2.89
N ASP A 850 35.33 13.32 -2.68
CA ASP A 850 35.91 14.39 -3.50
C ASP A 850 36.27 13.91 -4.93
N SER A 851 36.38 12.58 -5.12
CA SER A 851 36.67 11.94 -6.42
C SER A 851 35.42 11.66 -7.27
N ILE A 852 34.23 11.84 -6.70
CA ILE A 852 32.97 11.45 -7.32
C ILE A 852 32.44 12.55 -8.26
N ASN A 853 31.80 12.15 -9.35
CA ASN A 853 31.15 13.06 -10.28
C ASN A 853 30.10 13.94 -9.57
N LYS A 854 30.08 15.24 -9.89
CA LYS A 854 29.14 16.24 -9.37
C LYS A 854 27.67 15.85 -9.56
N ASP A 855 27.34 15.07 -10.60
CA ASP A 855 25.97 14.65 -10.86
C ASP A 855 25.49 13.55 -9.89
N ASP A 856 26.40 12.69 -9.43
CA ASP A 856 26.10 11.65 -8.45
C ASP A 856 26.37 12.09 -7.00
N LEU A 857 27.03 13.23 -6.80
CA LEU A 857 27.44 13.71 -5.48
C LEU A 857 26.27 13.82 -4.49
N LEU A 858 25.09 14.26 -4.96
CA LEU A 858 23.89 14.35 -4.12
C LEU A 858 23.47 12.96 -3.62
N TYR A 859 23.45 11.97 -4.51
CA TYR A 859 23.12 10.60 -4.15
C TYR A 859 24.04 10.07 -3.04
N TRP A 860 25.36 10.13 -3.26
CA TRP A 860 26.34 9.60 -2.30
C TRP A 860 26.32 10.36 -0.98
N ARG A 861 26.15 11.69 -1.01
CA ARG A 861 26.03 12.50 0.20
C ARG A 861 24.81 12.11 1.02
N GLU A 862 23.64 12.03 0.40
CA GLU A 862 22.38 11.76 1.11
C GLU A 862 22.22 10.29 1.50
N ARG A 863 22.49 9.36 0.58
CA ARG A 863 22.23 7.93 0.79
C ARG A 863 23.37 7.21 1.49
N ILE A 864 24.61 7.67 1.42
CA ILE A 864 25.75 7.00 2.07
C ILE A 864 26.27 7.79 3.27
N TYR A 865 26.58 9.08 3.13
CA TYR A 865 27.28 9.86 4.16
C TYR A 865 26.37 10.40 5.27
N ARG A 866 25.17 10.88 4.93
CA ARG A 866 24.27 11.55 5.89
C ARG A 866 23.75 10.58 6.94
N ASN A 867 23.88 10.98 8.22
CA ASN A 867 23.37 10.27 9.40
C ASN A 867 23.74 8.76 9.46
N SER A 868 24.85 8.37 8.84
CA SER A 868 25.28 6.98 8.73
C SER A 868 26.64 6.73 9.38
N LYS A 869 26.82 5.53 9.92
CA LYS A 869 28.06 5.09 10.57
C LYS A 869 28.68 3.86 9.89
N TYR A 870 27.87 2.87 9.52
CA TYR A 870 28.36 1.56 9.07
C TYR A 870 27.69 1.18 7.76
N LYS A 871 28.35 1.50 6.65
CA LYS A 871 27.94 1.13 5.29
C LYS A 871 29.14 0.62 4.53
N ILE A 872 28.89 -0.31 3.61
CA ILE A 872 29.89 -0.88 2.69
C ILE A 872 29.33 -0.79 1.27
N PHE A 873 30.10 -0.26 0.33
CA PHE A 873 29.66 0.02 -1.03
C PHE A 873 30.81 -0.11 -2.03
N ASP A 874 30.50 -0.02 -3.32
CA ASP A 874 31.48 -0.10 -4.41
C ASP A 874 32.43 1.11 -4.40
N SER A 875 33.71 0.85 -4.17
CA SER A 875 34.79 1.85 -4.17
C SER A 875 34.98 2.57 -5.50
N SER A 876 34.53 1.99 -6.62
CA SER A 876 34.59 2.64 -7.93
C SER A 876 33.36 3.52 -8.24
N ALA A 877 32.36 3.52 -7.37
CA ALA A 877 31.05 4.15 -7.57
C ALA A 877 30.28 3.66 -8.82
N SER A 878 30.68 2.55 -9.43
CA SER A 878 30.02 1.99 -10.63
C SER A 878 28.65 1.38 -10.30
N SER A 879 28.46 0.87 -9.08
CA SER A 879 27.16 0.56 -8.50
C SER A 879 26.83 1.53 -7.36
N LYS A 880 25.56 1.94 -7.30
CA LYS A 880 24.99 2.74 -6.21
C LYS A 880 24.40 1.86 -5.08
N ALA A 881 24.39 0.54 -5.23
CA ALA A 881 23.94 -0.37 -4.18
C ALA A 881 24.91 -0.38 -2.99
N PHE A 882 24.41 -0.70 -1.80
CA PHE A 882 25.23 -0.74 -0.59
C PHE A 882 24.68 -1.67 0.49
N TRP A 883 25.56 -2.15 1.36
CA TRP A 883 25.20 -2.81 2.61
C TRP A 883 25.05 -1.77 3.71
N ASN A 884 23.98 -1.89 4.48
CA ASN A 884 23.73 -1.09 5.68
C ASN A 884 23.77 -2.00 6.91
N ILE A 885 24.60 -1.65 7.90
CA ILE A 885 24.83 -2.48 9.08
C ILE A 885 24.41 -1.72 10.34
N ASP A 886 23.63 -2.34 11.22
CA ASP A 886 23.31 -1.76 12.52
C ASP A 886 24.54 -1.77 13.44
N GLY A 887 24.96 -0.59 13.87
CA GLY A 887 26.12 -0.38 14.73
C GLY A 887 25.96 -0.79 16.19
N LYS A 888 24.89 -1.49 16.57
CA LYS A 888 24.70 -2.01 17.93
C LYS A 888 24.42 -3.51 17.92
N THR A 889 23.70 -4.01 16.93
CA THR A 889 23.33 -5.43 16.84
C THR A 889 24.13 -6.19 15.80
N GLY A 890 24.60 -5.52 14.74
CA GLY A 890 25.28 -6.15 13.60
C GLY A 890 24.31 -6.65 12.52
N GLU A 891 23.02 -6.31 12.62
CA GLU A 891 21.99 -6.64 11.62
C GLU A 891 22.32 -6.02 10.25
N VAL A 892 22.18 -6.80 9.18
CA VAL A 892 22.57 -6.42 7.81
C VAL A 892 21.35 -6.27 6.92
N TYR A 893 21.34 -5.20 6.12
CA TYR A 893 20.38 -4.97 5.03
C TYR A 893 21.10 -4.63 3.72
N GLY A 894 20.61 -5.17 2.61
CA GLY A 894 20.97 -4.71 1.27
C GLY A 894 20.10 -3.53 0.84
N MET A 895 20.68 -2.55 0.18
CA MET A 895 19.98 -1.40 -0.39
C MET A 895 20.32 -1.29 -1.89
N LEU A 896 19.29 -1.10 -2.72
CA LEU A 896 19.40 -0.84 -4.15
C LEU A 896 19.58 0.67 -4.45
N PRO A 897 19.96 1.05 -5.68
CA PRO A 897 20.18 2.44 -6.07
C PRO A 897 18.99 3.38 -5.81
N ASN A 898 17.76 2.93 -6.02
CA ASN A 898 16.54 3.69 -5.72
C ASN A 898 16.24 3.82 -4.20
N GLY A 899 17.07 3.21 -3.36
CA GLY A 899 16.91 3.20 -1.91
C GLY A 899 15.83 2.28 -1.37
N SER A 900 15.28 1.38 -2.21
CA SER A 900 14.53 0.22 -1.73
C SER A 900 15.48 -0.88 -1.25
N GLY A 901 14.95 -1.87 -0.54
CA GLY A 901 15.65 -3.09 -0.17
C GLY A 901 15.95 -3.99 -1.37
N GLY A 902 16.65 -5.08 -1.09
CA GLY A 902 17.68 -5.67 -1.93
C GLY A 902 17.23 -6.59 -3.06
N GLY A 903 15.97 -6.53 -3.54
CA GLY A 903 15.50 -7.36 -4.65
C GLY A 903 14.54 -6.66 -5.61
N SER A 904 14.79 -6.75 -6.92
CA SER A 904 13.87 -6.30 -7.96
C SER A 904 13.95 -7.13 -9.25
N SER A 905 12.84 -7.28 -9.96
CA SER A 905 12.79 -7.89 -11.29
C SER A 905 11.95 -7.04 -12.24
N GLU A 906 12.43 -6.89 -13.48
CA GLU A 906 11.58 -6.46 -14.58
C GLU A 906 10.73 -7.67 -15.01
N LEU A 907 9.45 -7.45 -15.25
CA LEU A 907 8.53 -8.50 -15.65
C LEU A 907 8.38 -8.47 -17.17
N PRO A 908 8.45 -9.63 -17.86
CA PRO A 908 8.31 -9.66 -19.31
C PRO A 908 6.95 -9.08 -19.72
N TYR A 909 7.00 -8.00 -20.50
CA TYR A 909 5.86 -7.22 -20.98
C TYR A 909 5.76 -7.36 -22.50
N ASP A 910 4.72 -8.02 -22.99
CA ASP A 910 4.45 -8.18 -24.44
C ASP A 910 3.25 -7.30 -24.84
N THR A 911 3.47 -6.35 -25.74
CA THR A 911 2.49 -5.37 -26.23
C THR A 911 2.33 -5.37 -27.73
N SER A 912 2.44 -6.52 -28.40
CA SER A 912 2.07 -6.56 -29.82
C SER A 912 0.56 -6.35 -30.01
N GLY A 913 0.13 -5.08 -30.08
CA GLY A 913 -1.24 -4.62 -30.38
C GLY A 913 -2.07 -4.29 -29.15
N ALA A 914 -2.36 -3.00 -28.90
CA ALA A 914 -3.16 -2.56 -27.77
C ALA A 914 -4.59 -2.14 -28.20
N GLU A 915 -5.59 -2.99 -27.93
CA GLU A 915 -7.00 -2.67 -27.54
C GLU A 915 -7.79 -3.98 -27.22
N PRO A 916 -8.91 -3.98 -26.46
CA PRO A 916 -9.29 -3.25 -25.25
C PRO A 916 -9.38 -4.21 -24.03
N TYR A 917 -8.78 -3.83 -22.89
CA TYR A 917 -8.94 -4.40 -21.53
C TYR A 917 -8.78 -5.94 -21.32
N LEU A 918 -9.47 -6.81 -22.05
CA LEU A 918 -9.45 -8.28 -21.91
C LEU A 918 -8.11 -8.92 -22.29
N GLU A 919 -7.42 -8.41 -23.32
CA GLU A 919 -6.07 -8.88 -23.64
C GLU A 919 -5.03 -8.35 -22.65
N ALA A 920 -5.21 -7.13 -22.12
CA ALA A 920 -4.42 -6.63 -21.00
C ALA A 920 -4.66 -7.47 -19.73
N LEU A 921 -5.89 -7.93 -19.50
CA LEU A 921 -6.27 -8.83 -18.41
C LEU A 921 -5.71 -10.25 -18.65
N GLY A 922 -5.63 -10.72 -19.90
CA GLY A 922 -5.00 -11.98 -20.29
C GLY A 922 -3.46 -11.95 -20.19
N ALA A 923 -2.83 -10.84 -20.57
CA ALA A 923 -1.41 -10.58 -20.36
C ALA A 923 -1.12 -10.43 -18.85
N LEU A 924 -2.02 -9.79 -18.09
CA LEU A 924 -2.04 -9.79 -16.61
C LEU A 924 -2.04 -11.20 -16.08
N MET A 925 -3.02 -12.03 -16.46
CA MET A 925 -3.18 -13.38 -15.94
C MET A 925 -1.97 -14.25 -16.32
N LYS A 926 -1.31 -13.98 -17.45
CA LYS A 926 -0.04 -14.59 -17.84
C LYS A 926 1.15 -14.11 -16.98
N VAL A 927 1.28 -12.81 -16.71
CA VAL A 927 2.32 -12.23 -15.83
C VAL A 927 2.12 -12.69 -14.38
N LEU A 928 0.87 -12.73 -13.91
CA LEU A 928 0.45 -13.14 -12.56
C LEU A 928 0.52 -14.66 -12.35
N GLY A 929 0.15 -15.43 -13.38
CA GLY A 929 0.35 -16.87 -13.44
C GLY A 929 1.83 -17.25 -13.37
N ARG A 930 2.73 -16.47 -14.01
CA ARG A 930 4.19 -16.67 -13.93
C ARG A 930 4.78 -16.28 -12.59
N LEU A 931 4.26 -15.25 -11.92
CA LEU A 931 4.72 -14.78 -10.61
C LEU A 931 4.25 -15.66 -9.44
N LYS A 932 3.42 -16.69 -9.69
CA LYS A 932 2.68 -17.43 -8.63
C LYS A 932 1.90 -16.48 -7.69
N ALA A 933 1.65 -15.24 -8.13
CA ALA A 933 1.00 -14.18 -7.40
C ALA A 933 -0.34 -13.92 -8.09
N LEU A 934 -1.44 -14.31 -7.46
CA LEU A 934 -2.81 -14.09 -7.93
C LEU A 934 -3.25 -12.65 -7.58
N HIS A 935 -2.48 -11.65 -8.01
CA HIS A 935 -2.77 -10.23 -7.82
C HIS A 935 -3.18 -9.56 -9.15
N PRO A 936 -4.45 -9.64 -9.59
CA PRO A 936 -4.90 -8.81 -10.69
C PRO A 936 -4.59 -7.32 -10.43
N ILE A 937 -4.08 -6.64 -11.44
CA ILE A 937 -3.79 -5.20 -11.37
C ILE A 937 -5.13 -4.48 -11.14
N GLY A 938 -5.19 -3.59 -10.14
CA GLY A 938 -6.45 -3.01 -9.65
C GLY A 938 -7.35 -3.97 -8.85
N SER A 939 -6.95 -5.23 -8.61
CA SER A 939 -7.71 -6.12 -7.72
C SER A 939 -7.40 -5.83 -6.25
N HIS A 940 -8.34 -5.11 -5.64
CA HIS A 940 -9.23 -5.75 -4.70
C HIS A 940 -8.64 -6.91 -3.86
N ALA A 941 -7.71 -6.58 -2.97
CA ALA A 941 -7.78 -7.10 -1.60
C ALA A 941 -9.05 -6.52 -0.91
N LEU A 942 -10.23 -6.79 -1.51
CA LEU A 942 -11.54 -6.40 -1.02
C LEU A 942 -12.05 -7.41 0.02
N ALA A 943 -11.20 -8.16 0.72
CA ALA A 943 -11.69 -8.93 1.88
C ALA A 943 -12.41 -8.04 2.91
N ILE A 944 -12.06 -6.75 2.99
CA ILE A 944 -12.77 -5.72 3.76
C ILE A 944 -14.13 -5.35 3.14
N VAL A 945 -14.30 -5.63 1.87
CA VAL A 945 -15.45 -5.29 1.05
C VAL A 945 -16.10 -6.59 0.53
N ALA A 946 -16.10 -7.66 1.32
CA ALA A 946 -16.89 -8.88 1.02
C ALA A 946 -18.17 -8.92 1.86
N ILE A 947 -18.10 -8.52 3.14
CA ILE A 947 -19.28 -8.40 4.00
C ILE A 947 -19.83 -6.97 3.98
N TYR A 948 -18.94 -5.98 3.88
CA TYR A 948 -19.29 -4.64 3.39
C TYR A 948 -19.35 -4.57 1.86
N GLY A 949 -19.15 -5.67 1.16
CA GLY A 949 -19.06 -5.68 -0.31
C GLY A 949 -20.27 -5.16 -1.00
N ILE A 950 -21.42 -5.69 -0.65
CA ILE A 950 -22.61 -5.30 -1.37
C ILE A 950 -22.96 -3.85 -1.00
N THR A 951 -22.87 -3.44 0.27
CA THR A 951 -23.24 -2.08 0.68
C THR A 951 -22.18 -1.03 0.37
N LEU A 952 -20.89 -1.25 0.65
CA LEU A 952 -19.81 -0.33 0.28
C LEU A 952 -19.41 -0.40 -1.19
N VAL A 953 -19.44 -1.53 -1.91
CA VAL A 953 -19.29 -1.49 -3.38
C VAL A 953 -20.49 -0.81 -3.99
N LYS A 954 -21.73 -1.00 -3.49
CA LYS A 954 -22.87 -0.21 -3.98
C LYS A 954 -22.75 1.26 -3.56
N LEU A 955 -22.28 1.59 -2.36
CA LEU A 955 -22.03 2.97 -1.94
C LEU A 955 -20.86 3.58 -2.71
N TYR A 956 -19.80 2.83 -3.00
CA TYR A 956 -18.65 3.22 -3.82
C TYR A 956 -19.02 3.26 -5.28
N ALA A 957 -19.93 2.43 -5.77
CA ALA A 957 -20.47 2.48 -7.11
C ALA A 957 -21.40 3.68 -7.23
N ILE A 958 -22.22 3.97 -6.21
CA ILE A 958 -23.02 5.20 -6.11
C ILE A 958 -22.11 6.41 -5.98
N VAL A 959 -21.04 6.34 -5.19
CA VAL A 959 -20.04 7.41 -5.00
C VAL A 959 -19.19 7.57 -6.25
N SER A 960 -18.80 6.50 -6.93
CA SER A 960 -18.05 6.49 -8.19
C SER A 960 -18.93 6.96 -9.33
N GLU A 961 -20.19 6.54 -9.38
CA GLU A 961 -21.23 7.09 -10.24
C GLU A 961 -21.41 8.57 -9.92
N THR A 962 -21.42 8.98 -8.65
CA THR A 962 -21.50 10.39 -8.25
C THR A 962 -20.24 11.16 -8.65
N ILE A 963 -19.04 10.58 -8.57
CA ILE A 963 -17.77 11.19 -8.97
C ILE A 963 -17.69 11.26 -10.50
N LEU A 964 -18.14 10.23 -11.21
CA LEU A 964 -18.03 10.13 -12.66
C LEU A 964 -19.13 10.94 -13.35
N LEU A 965 -20.36 10.87 -12.85
CA LEU A 965 -21.51 11.61 -13.37
C LEU A 965 -21.61 13.02 -12.74
N MET A 966 -20.90 13.29 -11.64
CA MET A 966 -20.96 14.55 -10.88
C MET A 966 -22.39 14.95 -10.54
N ASP A 967 -23.18 13.95 -10.10
CA ASP A 967 -24.60 14.06 -9.79
C ASP A 967 -24.94 13.28 -8.52
N ALA A 968 -25.19 14.01 -7.43
CA ALA A 968 -25.59 13.43 -6.14
C ALA A 968 -27.12 13.41 -5.93
N SER A 969 -27.92 13.78 -6.94
CA SER A 969 -29.37 13.87 -6.79
C SER A 969 -30.02 12.51 -6.50
N GLY A 970 -30.84 12.48 -5.45
CA GLY A 970 -31.46 11.25 -4.97
C GLY A 970 -30.47 10.27 -4.34
N MET A 971 -29.23 10.67 -4.03
CA MET A 971 -28.22 9.80 -3.39
C MET A 971 -28.74 9.21 -2.08
N ASP A 972 -29.37 9.99 -1.20
CA ASP A 972 -29.94 9.43 0.04
C ASP A 972 -31.08 8.44 -0.20
N ALA A 973 -31.87 8.65 -1.26
CA ALA A 973 -32.93 7.74 -1.65
C ALA A 973 -32.36 6.49 -2.32
N LYS A 974 -31.36 6.61 -3.19
CA LYS A 974 -30.60 5.50 -3.79
C LYS A 974 -29.88 4.69 -2.71
N ILE A 975 -29.23 5.35 -1.75
CA ILE A 975 -28.58 4.73 -0.59
C ILE A 975 -29.62 4.03 0.28
N ARG A 976 -30.72 4.69 0.66
CA ARG A 976 -31.79 4.08 1.46
C ARG A 976 -32.50 2.95 0.72
N THR A 977 -32.74 3.08 -0.58
CA THR A 977 -33.33 2.05 -1.43
C THR A 977 -32.38 0.87 -1.58
N GLN A 978 -31.08 1.10 -1.82
CA GLN A 978 -30.09 0.02 -1.88
C GLN A 978 -29.88 -0.65 -0.52
N LEU A 979 -29.94 0.10 0.59
CA LEU A 979 -29.91 -0.45 1.96
C LEU A 979 -31.19 -1.24 2.30
N LYS A 980 -32.36 -0.75 1.87
CA LYS A 980 -33.65 -1.46 2.03
C LYS A 980 -33.75 -2.69 1.14
N GLN A 981 -33.28 -2.59 -0.10
CA GLN A 981 -33.23 -3.69 -1.07
C GLN A 981 -32.25 -4.76 -0.61
N PHE A 982 -31.11 -4.37 -0.02
CA PHE A 982 -30.19 -5.28 0.67
C PHE A 982 -30.85 -5.96 1.88
N ALA A 983 -31.58 -5.22 2.72
CA ALA A 983 -32.33 -5.80 3.84
C ALA A 983 -33.45 -6.77 3.37
N CYS A 984 -34.07 -6.50 2.22
CA CYS A 984 -35.03 -7.39 1.57
C CYS A 984 -34.38 -8.59 0.89
N GLU A 985 -33.23 -8.43 0.22
CA GLU A 985 -32.48 -9.51 -0.43
C GLU A 985 -31.96 -10.53 0.61
N VAL A 986 -31.49 -10.05 1.76
CA VAL A 986 -31.11 -10.89 2.92
C VAL A 986 -32.32 -11.64 3.50
N ALA A 987 -33.52 -11.03 3.48
CA ALA A 987 -34.76 -11.69 3.90
C ALA A 987 -35.28 -12.71 2.85
N VAL A 988 -35.05 -12.46 1.56
CA VAL A 988 -35.48 -13.31 0.43
C VAL A 988 -34.54 -14.51 0.23
N GLU A 989 -33.24 -14.38 0.47
CA GLU A 989 -32.28 -15.52 0.46
C GLU A 989 -32.58 -16.57 1.54
N THR A 990 -33.46 -16.27 2.50
CA THR A 990 -33.92 -17.25 3.50
C THR A 990 -35.09 -18.13 2.99
N VAL A 991 -35.74 -17.81 1.86
CA VAL A 991 -36.88 -18.58 1.33
C VAL A 991 -36.90 -18.65 -0.20
N GLY A 992 -36.17 -19.63 -0.76
CA GLY A 992 -36.61 -20.43 -1.92
C GLY A 992 -36.61 -19.79 -3.32
N PHE A 993 -35.48 -19.91 -4.04
CA PHE A 993 -35.42 -19.72 -5.49
C PHE A 993 -35.58 -21.06 -6.26
N LYS A 994 -36.40 -21.06 -7.32
CA LYS A 994 -36.35 -22.02 -8.44
C LYS A 994 -36.15 -21.28 -9.77
N SER A 995 -35.35 -21.91 -10.62
CA SER A 995 -34.79 -21.50 -11.92
C SER A 995 -35.83 -21.50 -13.08
N ASN A 996 -35.61 -20.96 -14.31
CA ASN A 996 -34.59 -21.19 -15.35
C ASN A 996 -34.75 -20.12 -16.48
N LYS A 997 -33.67 -19.50 -17.03
CA LYS A 997 -32.83 -19.82 -18.22
C LYS A 997 -33.39 -19.51 -19.64
N ILE A 998 -32.67 -18.57 -20.30
CA ILE A 998 -32.25 -18.48 -21.73
C ILE A 998 -33.34 -18.24 -22.78
N ALA A 999 -33.41 -17.04 -23.42
CA ALA A 999 -33.87 -16.90 -24.81
C ALA A 999 -33.87 -15.43 -25.34
N TRP A 1000 -33.54 -15.09 -26.60
CA TRP A 1000 -32.84 -15.79 -27.69
C TRP A 1000 -32.67 -14.83 -28.89
N GLY A 1001 -31.46 -14.25 -29.07
CA GLY A 1001 -30.97 -13.71 -30.35
C GLY A 1001 -31.37 -12.29 -30.79
N LEU A 1002 -31.02 -11.26 -30.01
CA LEU A 1002 -30.82 -9.86 -30.46
C LEU A 1002 -31.92 -9.23 -31.37
N ASN A 1003 -32.91 -8.56 -30.78
CA ASN A 1003 -33.74 -7.47 -31.36
C ASN A 1003 -34.37 -7.61 -32.77
N LYS A 1004 -34.28 -8.74 -33.47
CA LYS A 1004 -35.12 -9.11 -34.63
C LYS A 1004 -36.21 -10.10 -34.24
N ILE A 1005 -36.92 -9.76 -33.17
CA ILE A 1005 -38.37 -9.68 -33.21
C ILE A 1005 -38.68 -8.19 -32.95
N ILE A 1006 -38.28 -7.35 -33.91
CA ILE A 1006 -38.75 -5.96 -34.02
C ILE A 1006 -40.26 -6.06 -34.18
N GLY A 1007 -41.03 -5.43 -33.30
CA GLY A 1007 -42.47 -5.25 -33.54
C GLY A 1007 -43.31 -5.48 -32.30
N ASP A 1008 -43.79 -4.36 -31.79
CA ASP A 1008 -45.11 -4.13 -31.21
C ASP A 1008 -45.45 -4.69 -29.80
N ILE A 1009 -45.63 -3.74 -28.87
CA ILE A 1009 -46.80 -3.52 -27.97
C ILE A 1009 -47.16 -4.70 -27.01
N ASP A 1010 -47.41 -4.58 -25.70
CA ASP A 1010 -47.69 -3.48 -24.76
C ASP A 1010 -47.27 -3.89 -23.32
N MET A 1011 -47.03 -2.91 -22.45
CA MET A 1011 -46.48 -3.03 -21.09
C MET A 1011 -47.52 -2.86 -19.94
N GLU A 1012 -48.81 -3.13 -20.13
CA GLU A 1012 -49.83 -2.71 -19.14
C GLU A 1012 -50.27 -3.73 -18.06
N ALA A 1013 -49.74 -4.95 -17.98
CA ALA A 1013 -50.47 -6.02 -17.26
C ALA A 1013 -50.03 -6.44 -15.85
N MET A 1014 -48.95 -5.95 -15.22
CA MET A 1014 -48.48 -6.56 -13.96
C MET A 1014 -48.02 -5.57 -12.88
N GLY A 1015 -48.89 -4.60 -12.59
CA GLY A 1015 -48.74 -3.72 -11.44
C GLY A 1015 -48.54 -4.46 -10.11
N CYS A 1016 -47.46 -4.10 -9.42
CA CYS A 1016 -47.38 -4.03 -7.96
C CYS A 1016 -46.32 -2.98 -7.61
N ASN A 1017 -46.80 -1.90 -7.00
CA ASN A 1017 -46.06 -0.74 -6.52
C ASN A 1017 -45.29 -1.06 -5.24
N GLY A 1018 -44.12 -0.43 -5.08
CA GLY A 1018 -43.39 -0.37 -3.82
C GLY A 1018 -41.90 -0.14 -3.99
#